data_AF-A0AAV9NWL3-F1
#
_entry.id   AF-A0AAV9NWL3-F1
#
_cell.length_a   1.000
_cell.length_b   1.000
_cell.length_c   1.000
_cell.angle_alpha   90.00
_cell.angle_beta   90.00
_cell.angle_gamma   90.00
#
_symmetry.space_group_name_H-M   'P 1'
#
loop_
_entity.id
_entity.type
_entity.pdbx_description
1 polymer ?
#
loop_
_entity_poly.entity_id
_entity_poly.type
_entity_poly.pdbx_seq_one_letter_code
_entity_poly.pdbx_strand_id
1 'polypeptide(L)'
;MGRRKIPHVVKLDSGESYLGRSSANLCPRDFLEGKYQEALGAVRPVTLYADSTLHHVDRIRALFEEYCSLLHLDPPQILQECIPARMENFLHWMLKTYTIKKTSTVTTYWRQLSQLHILWTQRRVDPQVLRQIFVFIEGPLTKEYGLDNMDTEKPLLEAEEFVELIRYHWASDINVFHNERQRLQLAAILLLAAFTGSRPHALLCVTYRDLDLYVEKEQDTDTHHVKLGVKLTKTKSGKKRKRPKTYTFNLDDNPVFCIITHLVGLAFDDEAFAAPGLVSPDILFRLKAKGESGCQQIPFKQDILDTLVFRRAVKTKQGVQTSPTAGLIDSIYQSWVKRLGEALGYVQTLTTYCLRRALGNAVNDDPNSNAAVRNLVLDHVGSSAIFERNYLSRIIRYSTQDAFWHREPSHESAKAASRIGRLRDRNRPKKLTEEQGVQVREAPAILELLASRDRLRMDILGQFGALKMAEGEPVYDDYQALGRTINSTVRAQERALLRHIQEEYDITAPVVNIQRQIQGDFPDCKEPILAEEAMIKIPERRRIAEAAVSDPARFTGEKSLLRHIKCCRNMIALCKKRESRTAKITPPPALPFTDSPEATSRKGPETPRSNPLKCRGFQCLFCMMSNLPTKDRQQRFKSKFSLQRHADRCRLNQFMDGDRIPCPDDLGCAGVVLKGKLHFKNHAARVHDFVL
;
A
#
# COMPACT_ATOMS: atom_id res chain seq x y z
N MET A 1 -41.46 53.09 5.22
CA MET A 1 -41.75 52.00 6.18
C MET A 1 -41.30 50.67 5.60
N GLY A 2 -40.09 50.21 5.91
CA GLY A 2 -39.57 48.92 5.46
C GLY A 2 -39.75 47.86 6.54
N ARG A 3 -40.48 46.78 6.25
CA ARG A 3 -40.68 45.64 7.15
C ARG A 3 -39.31 45.04 7.55
N ARG A 4 -38.85 45.31 8.78
CA ARG A 4 -37.75 44.55 9.41
C ARG A 4 -38.20 43.10 9.51
N LYS A 5 -37.48 42.18 8.88
CA LYS A 5 -37.66 40.74 9.09
C LYS A 5 -37.46 40.44 10.57
N ILE A 6 -38.53 40.01 11.24
CA ILE A 6 -38.47 39.47 12.60
C ILE A 6 -37.69 38.15 12.50
N PRO A 7 -36.59 37.97 13.23
CA PRO A 7 -35.84 36.73 13.18
C PRO A 7 -36.67 35.61 13.83
N HIS A 8 -36.96 34.56 13.06
CA HIS A 8 -37.63 33.36 13.58
C HIS A 8 -36.70 32.63 14.55
N VAL A 9 -37.18 32.43 15.77
CA VAL A 9 -36.52 31.60 16.79
C VAL A 9 -36.78 30.14 16.44
N VAL A 10 -35.72 29.43 16.03
CA VAL A 10 -35.74 27.97 15.92
C VAL A 10 -35.32 27.42 17.29
N LYS A 11 -36.22 26.69 17.95
CA LYS A 11 -35.90 25.96 19.19
C LYS A 11 -35.20 24.65 18.83
N LEU A 12 -34.04 24.39 19.41
CA LEU A 12 -33.36 23.11 19.34
C LEU A 12 -33.72 22.27 20.57
N ASP A 13 -33.69 20.94 20.43
CA ASP A 13 -33.93 19.97 21.52
C ASP A 13 -32.93 20.07 22.69
N SER A 14 -31.86 20.85 22.54
CA SER A 14 -30.88 21.16 23.60
C SER A 14 -31.22 22.43 24.41
N GLY A 15 -32.35 23.08 24.15
CA GLY A 15 -32.80 24.26 24.92
C GLY A 15 -32.09 25.57 24.59
N GLU A 16 -31.07 25.58 23.73
CA GLU A 16 -30.36 26.80 23.34
C GLU A 16 -30.82 27.31 21.96
N SER A 17 -31.22 28.59 21.90
CA SER A 17 -31.58 29.26 20.64
C SER A 17 -30.36 29.98 20.04
N TYR A 18 -30.25 29.99 18.71
CA TYR A 18 -29.15 30.63 17.97
C TYR A 18 -29.08 32.18 18.07
N LEU A 19 -29.94 32.81 18.86
CA LEU A 19 -29.86 34.23 19.18
C LEU A 19 -29.52 34.42 20.66
N GLY A 20 -28.41 33.82 21.08
CA GLY A 20 -27.81 34.05 22.39
C GLY A 20 -27.13 35.42 22.47
N ARG A 21 -27.88 36.52 22.34
CA ARG A 21 -27.42 37.84 22.76
C ARG A 21 -28.07 38.16 24.10
N SER A 22 -27.50 37.63 25.17
CA SER A 22 -27.83 38.09 26.52
C SER A 22 -27.23 39.48 26.73
N SER A 23 -28.02 40.45 27.20
CA SER A 23 -27.53 41.79 27.58
C SER A 23 -26.48 41.75 28.69
N ALA A 24 -26.34 40.61 29.38
CA ALA A 24 -25.35 40.38 30.43
C ALA A 24 -23.97 39.88 29.92
N ASN A 25 -23.82 39.52 28.64
CA ASN A 25 -22.56 39.05 28.05
C ASN A 25 -22.03 40.01 26.97
N LEU A 26 -21.91 41.30 27.31
CA LEU A 26 -21.22 42.25 26.45
C LEU A 26 -19.71 41.99 26.55
N CYS A 27 -19.08 41.70 25.42
CA CYS A 27 -17.63 41.52 25.32
C CYS A 27 -16.92 42.79 25.84
N PRO A 28 -16.08 42.71 26.91
CA PRO A 28 -15.42 43.88 27.47
C PRO A 28 -14.53 44.57 26.42
N ARG A 29 -14.53 45.91 26.42
CA ARG A 29 -13.67 46.69 25.52
C ARG A 29 -12.20 46.34 25.68
N ASP A 30 -11.74 46.13 26.92
CA ASP A 30 -10.35 45.78 27.22
C ASP A 30 -9.96 44.41 26.67
N PHE A 31 -10.90 43.46 26.59
CA PHE A 31 -10.66 42.17 25.94
C PHE A 31 -10.48 42.34 24.42
N LEU A 32 -11.31 43.18 23.79
CA LEU A 32 -11.20 43.49 22.36
C LEU A 32 -9.91 44.27 22.05
N GLU A 33 -9.56 45.24 22.89
CA GLU A 33 -8.32 46.01 22.79
C GLU A 33 -7.11 45.10 22.99
N GLY A 34 -7.14 44.21 24.00
CA GLY A 34 -6.11 43.19 24.19
C GLY A 34 -5.95 42.27 22.98
N LYS A 35 -7.05 41.82 22.36
CA LYS A 35 -7.03 41.02 21.12
C LYS A 35 -6.53 41.82 19.91
N TYR A 36 -6.80 43.12 19.85
CA TYR A 36 -6.30 44.01 18.82
C TYR A 36 -4.78 44.20 18.95
N GLN A 37 -4.28 44.48 20.16
CA GLN A 37 -2.84 44.59 20.43
C GLN A 37 -2.11 43.26 20.19
N GLU A 38 -2.70 42.12 20.60
CA GLU A 38 -2.21 40.77 20.27
C GLU A 38 -2.14 40.57 18.75
N ALA A 39 -3.12 41.06 18.00
CA ALA A 39 -3.13 40.97 16.54
C ALA A 39 -2.08 41.84 15.86
N LEU A 40 -1.78 43.03 16.40
CA LEU A 40 -0.73 43.92 15.91
C LEU A 40 0.67 43.31 16.11
N GLY A 41 0.91 42.62 17.23
CA GLY A 41 2.18 41.95 17.52
C GLY A 41 2.32 40.54 16.91
N ALA A 42 1.22 39.91 16.47
CA ALA A 42 1.24 38.55 15.97
C ALA A 42 1.65 38.45 14.50
N VAL A 43 2.76 37.75 14.23
CA VAL A 43 3.09 37.28 12.88
C VAL A 43 2.15 36.13 12.52
N ARG A 44 1.15 36.40 11.68
CA ARG A 44 0.18 35.39 11.24
C ARG A 44 0.69 34.70 9.97
N PRO A 45 0.65 33.35 9.91
CA PRO A 45 1.09 32.64 8.72
C PRO A 45 0.17 32.93 7.54
N VAL A 46 0.75 33.32 6.40
CA VAL A 46 -0.02 33.60 5.18
C VAL A 46 -0.67 32.34 4.60
N THR A 47 -0.15 31.15 4.91
CA THR A 47 -0.70 29.88 4.43
C THR A 47 -0.47 28.76 5.43
N LEU A 48 -1.49 27.92 5.63
CA LEU A 48 -1.39 26.71 6.42
C LEU A 48 -1.10 25.50 5.51
N TYR A 49 0.14 25.01 5.55
CA TYR A 49 0.54 23.81 4.81
C TYR A 49 0.26 22.52 5.59
N ALA A 50 -0.08 21.43 4.90
CA ALA A 50 -0.17 20.10 5.50
C ALA A 50 1.23 19.56 5.82
N ASP A 51 1.35 18.66 6.79
CA ASP A 51 2.66 18.14 7.26
C ASP A 51 3.45 17.45 6.14
N SER A 52 2.77 16.75 5.23
CA SER A 52 3.40 16.18 4.04
C SER A 52 4.02 17.24 3.14
N THR A 53 3.37 18.41 3.02
CA THR A 53 3.91 19.53 2.25
C THR A 53 5.13 20.11 2.96
N LEU A 54 5.09 20.26 4.28
CA LEU A 54 6.24 20.73 5.06
C LEU A 54 7.44 19.81 4.88
N HIS A 55 7.25 18.49 4.93
CA HIS A 55 8.33 17.53 4.67
C HIS A 55 8.99 17.71 3.28
N HIS A 56 8.20 18.00 2.24
CA HIS A 56 8.75 18.29 0.91
C HIS A 56 9.47 19.64 0.86
N VAL A 57 8.96 20.64 1.59
CA VAL A 57 9.59 21.95 1.71
C VAL A 57 10.91 21.87 2.50
N ASP A 58 10.99 21.03 3.53
CA ASP A 58 12.22 20.76 4.26
C ASP A 58 13.30 20.15 3.38
N ARG A 59 12.90 19.25 2.46
CA ARG A 59 13.84 18.67 1.50
C ARG A 59 14.38 19.71 0.52
N ILE A 60 13.53 20.56 -0.07
CA ILE A 60 14.03 21.60 -0.99
C ILE A 60 14.86 22.65 -0.24
N ARG A 61 14.55 22.92 1.03
CA ARG A 61 15.36 23.77 1.90
C ARG A 61 16.77 23.24 2.02
N ALA A 62 16.96 21.97 2.37
CA ALA A 62 18.29 21.38 2.50
C ALA A 62 19.11 21.50 1.19
N LEU A 63 18.47 21.25 0.04
CA LEU A 63 19.11 21.41 -1.27
C LEU A 63 19.50 22.88 -1.55
N PHE A 64 18.63 23.82 -1.18
CA PHE A 64 18.88 25.24 -1.38
C PHE A 64 19.98 25.77 -0.45
N GLU A 65 20.01 25.33 0.81
CA GLU A 65 21.07 25.64 1.78
C GLU A 65 22.43 25.07 1.33
N GLU A 66 22.45 23.85 0.77
CA GLU A 66 23.65 23.24 0.18
C GLU A 66 24.19 24.09 -0.99
N TYR A 67 23.32 24.49 -1.91
CA TYR A 67 23.67 25.39 -3.02
C TYR A 67 24.20 26.74 -2.53
N CYS A 68 23.53 27.37 -1.56
CA CYS A 68 23.96 28.65 -1.00
C CYS A 68 25.32 28.53 -0.30
N SER A 69 25.57 27.42 0.39
CA SER A 69 26.85 27.14 1.06
C SER A 69 28.00 27.07 0.07
N LEU A 70 27.79 26.45 -1.10
CA LEU A 70 28.78 26.37 -2.17
C LEU A 70 29.23 27.75 -2.69
N LEU A 71 28.33 28.73 -2.66
CA LEU A 71 28.58 30.09 -3.17
C LEU A 71 28.80 31.12 -2.07
N HIS A 72 28.89 30.69 -0.80
CA HIS A 72 28.99 31.56 0.38
C HIS A 72 27.89 32.62 0.46
N LEU A 73 26.65 32.23 0.13
CA LEU A 73 25.47 33.11 0.16
C LEU A 73 24.63 32.87 1.41
N ASP A 74 23.93 33.90 1.88
CA ASP A 74 22.93 33.76 2.95
C ASP A 74 21.57 33.25 2.39
N PRO A 75 21.13 32.02 2.72
CA PRO A 75 19.93 31.44 2.12
C PRO A 75 18.64 32.25 2.35
N PRO A 76 18.33 32.72 3.59
CA PRO A 76 17.18 33.57 3.84
C PRO A 76 17.16 34.84 2.99
N GLN A 77 18.28 35.57 2.91
CA GLN A 77 18.37 36.77 2.08
C GLN A 77 18.13 36.47 0.60
N ILE A 78 18.83 35.47 0.05
CA ILE A 78 18.69 35.13 -1.37
C ILE A 78 17.26 34.73 -1.72
N LEU A 79 16.63 33.93 -0.86
CA LEU A 79 15.26 33.52 -1.11
C LEU A 79 14.29 34.70 -0.94
N GLN A 80 14.55 35.63 -0.02
CA GLN A 80 13.74 36.84 0.16
C GLN A 80 13.79 37.76 -1.07
N GLU A 81 14.97 37.94 -1.67
CA GLU A 81 15.13 38.73 -2.90
C GLU A 81 14.50 38.01 -4.11
N CYS A 82 14.57 36.68 -4.15
CA CYS A 82 13.97 35.80 -5.17
C CYS A 82 14.27 36.24 -6.62
N ILE A 83 15.47 36.77 -6.87
CA ILE A 83 15.86 37.29 -8.19
C ILE A 83 15.86 36.14 -9.22
N PRO A 84 15.23 36.31 -10.40
CA PRO A 84 15.10 35.26 -11.40
C PRO A 84 16.43 34.58 -11.75
N ALA A 85 17.47 35.37 -12.08
CA ALA A 85 18.78 34.84 -12.46
C ALA A 85 19.40 33.91 -11.40
N ARG A 86 19.16 34.19 -10.11
CA ARG A 86 19.66 33.35 -9.02
C ARG A 86 18.86 32.05 -8.89
N MET A 87 17.54 32.12 -9.10
CA MET A 87 16.68 30.94 -9.10
C MET A 87 16.99 30.03 -10.29
N GLU A 88 17.24 30.60 -11.48
CA GLU A 88 17.68 29.84 -12.66
C GLU A 88 19.03 29.15 -12.40
N ASN A 89 20.00 29.86 -11.80
CA ASN A 89 21.31 29.28 -11.45
C ASN A 89 21.19 28.11 -10.44
N PHE A 90 20.30 28.21 -9.46
CA PHE A 90 20.00 27.10 -8.55
C PHE A 90 19.45 25.87 -9.31
N LEU A 91 18.57 26.07 -10.30
CA LEU A 91 18.03 24.96 -11.10
C LEU A 91 19.10 24.31 -11.98
N HIS A 92 20.03 25.10 -12.56
CA HIS A 92 21.20 24.56 -13.25
C HIS A 92 22.07 23.70 -12.33
N TRP A 93 22.42 24.22 -11.14
CA TRP A 93 23.18 23.47 -10.15
C TRP A 93 22.49 22.15 -9.82
N MET A 94 21.18 22.17 -9.61
CA MET A 94 20.40 20.97 -9.29
C MET A 94 20.44 19.92 -10.41
N LEU A 95 20.33 20.34 -11.68
CA LEU A 95 20.39 19.43 -12.83
C LEU A 95 21.81 18.89 -13.10
N LYS A 96 22.85 19.64 -12.73
CA LYS A 96 24.24 19.18 -12.81
C LYS A 96 24.62 18.24 -11.65
N THR A 97 24.04 18.47 -10.48
CA THR A 97 24.37 17.72 -9.25
C THR A 97 23.58 16.42 -9.14
N TYR A 98 22.30 16.43 -9.55
CA TYR A 98 21.41 15.28 -9.40
C TYR A 98 20.90 14.76 -10.74
N THR A 99 20.70 13.44 -10.84
CA THR A 99 20.15 12.80 -12.03
C THR A 99 18.64 13.05 -12.16
N ILE A 100 18.27 14.21 -12.68
CA ILE A 100 16.87 14.59 -12.98
C ILE A 100 16.67 14.52 -14.48
N LYS A 101 15.62 13.79 -14.90
CA LYS A 101 15.33 13.56 -16.33
C LYS A 101 14.02 14.16 -16.81
N LYS A 102 13.18 14.69 -15.91
CA LYS A 102 11.80 15.10 -16.22
C LYS A 102 11.58 16.57 -15.90
N THR A 103 11.03 17.33 -16.84
CA THR A 103 10.68 18.75 -16.67
C THR A 103 9.73 18.95 -15.48
N SER A 104 8.70 18.10 -15.36
CA SER A 104 7.71 18.16 -14.27
C SER A 104 8.30 18.00 -12.86
N THR A 105 9.46 17.34 -12.73
CA THR A 105 10.18 17.23 -11.45
C THR A 105 10.79 18.56 -11.07
N VAL A 106 11.42 19.25 -12.03
CA VAL A 106 11.99 20.60 -11.83
C VAL A 106 10.88 21.60 -11.49
N THR A 107 9.76 21.57 -12.20
CA THR A 107 8.57 22.37 -11.88
C THR A 107 8.07 22.13 -10.45
N THR A 108 8.12 20.89 -9.98
CA THR A 108 7.72 20.54 -8.61
C THR A 108 8.69 21.12 -7.58
N TYR A 109 10.00 21.07 -7.83
CA TYR A 109 10.99 21.71 -6.96
C TYR A 109 10.83 23.23 -6.93
N TRP A 110 10.60 23.88 -8.08
CA TRP A 110 10.31 25.31 -8.11
C TRP A 110 9.08 25.67 -7.27
N ARG A 111 8.03 24.87 -7.37
CA ARG A 111 6.83 25.02 -6.53
C ARG A 111 7.15 24.86 -5.03
N GLN A 112 7.99 23.90 -4.65
CA GLN A 112 8.39 23.70 -3.26
C GLN A 112 9.26 24.87 -2.77
N LEU A 113 10.18 25.37 -3.59
CA LEU A 113 10.99 26.55 -3.28
C LEU A 113 10.11 27.79 -3.10
N SER A 114 9.09 27.96 -3.93
CA SER A 114 8.08 29.02 -3.79
C SER A 114 7.27 28.89 -2.48
N GLN A 115 7.08 27.68 -1.97
CA GLN A 115 6.45 27.45 -0.66
C GLN A 115 7.41 27.76 0.49
N LEU A 116 8.69 27.43 0.34
CA LEU A 116 9.74 27.81 1.28
C LEU A 116 9.83 29.34 1.41
N HIS A 117 9.79 30.06 0.29
CA HIS A 117 9.74 31.52 0.26
C HIS A 117 8.61 32.06 1.13
N ILE A 118 7.40 31.50 1.01
CA ILE A 118 6.25 31.90 1.83
C ILE A 118 6.51 31.61 3.32
N LEU A 119 7.11 30.47 3.66
CA LEU A 119 7.41 30.12 5.05
C LEU A 119 8.42 31.06 5.69
N TRP A 120 9.48 31.43 4.97
CA TRP A 120 10.54 32.29 5.51
C TRP A 120 10.15 33.77 5.52
N THR A 121 9.52 34.25 4.45
CA THR A 121 9.26 35.70 4.27
C THR A 121 7.87 36.13 4.69
N GLN A 122 6.94 35.18 4.89
CA GLN A 122 5.51 35.45 5.00
C GLN A 122 4.93 36.25 3.82
N ARG A 123 5.58 36.19 2.65
CA ARG A 123 5.15 36.84 1.40
C ARG A 123 5.10 35.83 0.27
N ARG A 124 4.20 36.05 -0.68
CA ARG A 124 4.15 35.26 -1.91
C ARG A 124 5.22 35.76 -2.87
N VAL A 125 5.85 34.84 -3.60
CA VAL A 125 6.70 35.17 -4.74
C VAL A 125 5.88 35.99 -5.75
N ASP A 126 6.51 36.98 -6.35
CA ASP A 126 5.89 37.80 -7.40
C ASP A 126 5.33 36.89 -8.53
N PRO A 127 4.06 37.06 -8.94
CA PRO A 127 3.47 36.27 -10.03
C PRO A 127 4.23 36.34 -11.36
N GLN A 128 4.91 37.45 -11.66
CA GLN A 128 5.76 37.60 -12.84
C GLN A 128 7.01 36.72 -12.74
N VAL A 129 7.69 36.72 -11.58
CA VAL A 129 8.84 35.82 -11.33
C VAL A 129 8.42 34.36 -11.41
N LEU A 130 7.29 33.99 -10.80
CA LEU A 130 6.74 32.63 -10.89
C LEU A 130 6.54 32.18 -12.34
N ARG A 131 5.97 33.05 -13.18
CA ARG A 131 5.76 32.78 -14.61
C ARG A 131 7.07 32.73 -15.38
N GLN A 132 7.99 33.66 -15.13
CA GLN A 132 9.29 33.70 -15.81
C GLN A 132 10.09 32.42 -15.58
N ILE A 133 10.23 31.99 -14.32
CA ILE A 133 10.95 30.75 -13.99
C ILE A 133 10.22 29.52 -14.55
N PHE A 134 8.89 29.52 -14.55
CA PHE A 134 8.13 28.43 -15.16
C PHE A 134 8.38 28.31 -16.67
N VAL A 135 8.35 29.42 -17.41
CA VAL A 135 8.67 29.46 -18.84
C VAL A 135 10.12 29.07 -19.10
N PHE A 136 11.05 29.52 -18.24
CA PHE A 136 12.46 29.11 -18.30
C PHE A 136 12.63 27.59 -18.15
N ILE A 137 11.93 26.98 -17.17
CA ILE A 137 11.94 25.53 -16.95
C ILE A 137 11.40 24.79 -18.17
N GLU A 138 10.22 25.17 -18.68
CA GLU A 138 9.56 24.47 -19.77
C GLU A 138 10.24 24.66 -21.14
N GLY A 139 10.94 25.77 -21.35
CA GLY A 139 11.62 26.08 -22.60
C GLY A 139 13.14 25.89 -22.51
N PRO A 140 13.92 26.97 -22.26
CA PRO A 140 15.38 26.95 -22.29
C PRO A 140 16.03 25.80 -21.50
N LEU A 141 15.65 25.61 -20.24
CA LEU A 141 16.27 24.62 -19.36
C LEU A 141 15.94 23.18 -19.79
N THR A 142 14.70 22.94 -20.20
CA THR A 142 14.29 21.65 -20.76
C THR A 142 15.09 21.31 -22.02
N LYS A 143 15.29 22.29 -22.92
CA LYS A 143 16.07 22.11 -24.15
C LYS A 143 17.55 21.86 -23.88
N GLU A 144 18.16 22.64 -22.97
CA GLU A 144 19.59 22.54 -22.66
C GLU A 144 19.97 21.19 -22.05
N TYR A 145 19.16 20.67 -21.12
CA TYR A 145 19.44 19.42 -20.40
C TYR A 145 18.76 18.20 -21.04
N GLY A 146 18.05 18.37 -22.16
CA GLY A 146 17.28 17.30 -22.80
C GLY A 146 16.25 16.67 -21.86
N LEU A 147 15.57 17.49 -21.05
CA LEU A 147 14.57 17.00 -20.11
C LEU A 147 13.36 16.45 -20.85
N ASP A 148 12.85 15.33 -20.39
CA ASP A 148 11.63 14.74 -20.91
C ASP A 148 10.43 15.53 -20.37
N ASN A 149 9.77 16.22 -21.30
CA ASN A 149 8.54 16.99 -21.10
C ASN A 149 7.28 16.23 -21.55
N MET A 150 7.41 14.96 -21.94
CA MET A 150 6.29 14.15 -22.35
C MET A 150 5.48 13.73 -21.12
N ASP A 151 4.19 13.98 -21.19
CA ASP A 151 3.23 13.49 -20.21
C ASP A 151 3.25 11.96 -20.23
N THR A 152 3.41 11.36 -19.04
CA THR A 152 3.29 9.91 -18.91
C THR A 152 1.84 9.50 -19.14
N GLU A 153 1.63 8.42 -19.88
CA GLU A 153 0.30 7.85 -20.07
C GLU A 153 -0.35 7.55 -18.70
N LYS A 154 -1.64 7.87 -18.60
CA LYS A 154 -2.41 7.77 -17.35
C LYS A 154 -3.49 6.69 -17.53
N PRO A 155 -3.12 5.41 -17.43
CA PRO A 155 -4.03 4.33 -17.75
C PRO A 155 -5.17 4.23 -16.73
N LEU A 156 -6.24 3.59 -17.17
CA LEU A 156 -7.39 3.24 -16.35
C LEU A 156 -7.37 1.74 -16.09
N LEU A 157 -7.56 1.33 -14.83
CA LEU A 157 -7.79 -0.07 -14.48
C LEU A 157 -9.30 -0.27 -14.39
N GLU A 158 -9.92 -0.76 -15.47
CA GLU A 158 -11.38 -0.93 -15.54
C GLU A 158 -11.87 -2.17 -14.80
N ALA A 159 -13.19 -2.35 -14.73
CA ALA A 159 -13.83 -3.39 -13.92
C ALA A 159 -13.34 -4.80 -14.25
N GLU A 160 -13.27 -5.18 -15.53
CA GLU A 160 -12.83 -6.51 -15.98
C GLU A 160 -11.38 -6.82 -15.52
N GLU A 161 -10.49 -5.86 -15.70
CA GLU A 161 -9.07 -5.99 -15.32
C GLU A 161 -8.90 -5.96 -13.80
N PHE A 162 -9.74 -5.19 -13.10
CA PHE A 162 -9.79 -5.18 -11.65
C PHE A 162 -10.26 -6.52 -11.08
N VAL A 163 -11.25 -7.16 -11.72
CA VAL A 163 -11.71 -8.51 -11.39
C VAL A 163 -10.56 -9.51 -11.53
N GLU A 164 -9.84 -9.46 -12.64
CA GLU A 164 -8.67 -10.32 -12.85
C GLU A 164 -7.58 -10.05 -11.80
N LEU A 165 -7.32 -8.79 -11.48
CA LEU A 165 -6.33 -8.41 -10.49
C LEU A 165 -6.63 -8.99 -9.10
N ILE A 166 -7.89 -8.91 -8.64
CA ILE A 166 -8.29 -9.46 -7.35
C ILE A 166 -8.21 -10.99 -7.37
N ARG A 167 -8.67 -11.64 -8.45
CA ARG A 167 -8.53 -13.10 -8.61
C ARG A 167 -7.06 -13.52 -8.54
N TYR A 168 -6.19 -12.82 -9.25
CA TYR A 168 -4.77 -13.10 -9.28
C TYR A 168 -4.07 -12.86 -7.93
N HIS A 169 -4.49 -11.84 -7.18
CA HIS A 169 -4.01 -11.57 -5.80
C HIS A 169 -4.31 -12.71 -4.83
N TRP A 170 -5.48 -13.34 -4.96
CA TRP A 170 -5.85 -14.49 -4.13
C TRP A 170 -5.18 -15.79 -4.59
N ALA A 171 -5.05 -15.99 -5.89
CA ALA A 171 -4.50 -17.22 -6.45
C ALA A 171 -2.97 -17.30 -6.40
N SER A 172 -2.25 -16.18 -6.41
CA SER A 172 -0.80 -16.16 -6.67
C SER A 172 0.08 -15.67 -5.50
N ASP A 173 1.31 -16.19 -5.42
CA ASP A 173 2.34 -15.85 -4.41
C ASP A 173 3.28 -14.73 -4.85
N ILE A 174 2.70 -13.59 -5.22
CA ILE A 174 3.45 -12.43 -5.73
C ILE A 174 4.02 -11.59 -4.58
N ASN A 175 3.15 -11.32 -3.62
CA ASN A 175 3.45 -10.50 -2.47
C ASN A 175 3.86 -11.38 -1.30
N VAL A 176 4.92 -10.95 -0.62
CA VAL A 176 5.39 -11.59 0.60
C VAL A 176 4.83 -10.82 1.77
N PHE A 177 3.92 -11.45 2.50
CA PHE A 177 3.30 -10.91 3.69
C PHE A 177 3.94 -11.50 4.94
N HIS A 178 3.96 -10.75 6.04
CA HIS A 178 4.46 -11.29 7.32
C HIS A 178 3.41 -12.21 7.98
N ASN A 179 2.14 -11.90 7.76
CA ASN A 179 0.96 -12.70 8.08
C ASN A 179 -0.11 -12.50 7.00
N GLU A 180 -1.06 -13.44 6.91
CA GLU A 180 -2.06 -13.41 5.84
C GLU A 180 -3.16 -12.36 6.06
N ARG A 181 -3.28 -11.78 7.26
CA ARG A 181 -4.10 -10.57 7.46
C ARG A 181 -3.69 -9.45 6.50
N GLN A 182 -2.39 -9.28 6.22
CA GLN A 182 -1.94 -8.25 5.28
C GLN A 182 -2.45 -8.48 3.85
N ARG A 183 -2.63 -9.75 3.43
CA ARG A 183 -3.21 -10.11 2.13
C ARG A 183 -4.68 -9.70 2.06
N LEU A 184 -5.45 -9.98 3.12
CA LEU A 184 -6.84 -9.55 3.23
C LEU A 184 -6.98 -8.02 3.24
N GLN A 185 -6.13 -7.33 3.99
CA GLN A 185 -6.11 -5.86 4.03
C GLN A 185 -5.80 -5.27 2.66
N LEU A 186 -4.86 -5.84 1.90
CA LEU A 186 -4.55 -5.36 0.54
C LEU A 186 -5.78 -5.46 -0.39
N ALA A 187 -6.49 -6.59 -0.37
CA ALA A 187 -7.73 -6.75 -1.14
C ALA A 187 -8.79 -5.71 -0.73
N ALA A 188 -9.03 -5.56 0.58
CA ALA A 188 -9.97 -4.57 1.10
C ALA A 188 -9.64 -3.13 0.69
N ILE A 189 -8.35 -2.74 0.75
CA ILE A 189 -7.90 -1.41 0.32
C ILE A 189 -8.09 -1.22 -1.19
N LEU A 190 -7.83 -2.25 -2.00
CA LEU A 190 -8.04 -2.20 -3.45
C LEU A 190 -9.52 -2.05 -3.80
N LEU A 191 -10.42 -2.76 -3.12
CA LEU A 191 -11.88 -2.61 -3.27
C LEU A 191 -12.32 -1.18 -2.90
N LEU A 192 -11.90 -0.67 -1.73
CA LEU A 192 -12.20 0.71 -1.35
C LEU A 192 -11.63 1.73 -2.35
N ALA A 193 -10.43 1.49 -2.88
CA ALA A 193 -9.83 2.36 -3.89
C ALA A 193 -10.64 2.37 -5.19
N ALA A 194 -11.09 1.20 -5.65
CA ALA A 194 -11.91 1.07 -6.84
C ALA A 194 -13.27 1.78 -6.70
N PHE A 195 -13.96 1.56 -5.58
CA PHE A 195 -15.33 2.04 -5.42
C PHE A 195 -15.44 3.49 -4.92
N THR A 196 -14.41 4.02 -4.24
CA THR A 196 -14.44 5.41 -3.75
C THR A 196 -13.56 6.36 -4.55
N GLY A 197 -12.64 5.81 -5.35
CA GLY A 197 -11.62 6.58 -6.05
C GLY A 197 -10.71 7.36 -5.10
N SER A 198 -10.61 6.98 -3.83
CA SER A 198 -9.90 7.76 -2.82
C SER A 198 -8.38 7.63 -2.92
N ARG A 199 -7.67 8.64 -2.39
CA ARG A 199 -6.21 8.64 -2.36
C ARG A 199 -5.69 7.61 -1.35
N PRO A 200 -4.54 6.96 -1.60
CA PRO A 200 -3.99 5.92 -0.71
C PRO A 200 -3.98 6.31 0.77
N HIS A 201 -3.46 7.50 1.10
CA HIS A 201 -3.41 7.98 2.47
C HIS A 201 -4.76 8.01 3.19
N ALA A 202 -5.82 8.46 2.50
CA ALA A 202 -7.16 8.50 3.09
C ALA A 202 -7.70 7.09 3.39
N LEU A 203 -7.35 6.11 2.56
CA LEU A 203 -7.73 4.71 2.73
C LEU A 203 -6.96 4.04 3.87
N LEU A 204 -5.64 4.25 3.93
CA LEU A 204 -4.77 3.67 4.95
C LEU A 204 -5.02 4.21 6.37
N CYS A 205 -5.67 5.37 6.48
CA CYS A 205 -5.97 6.02 7.74
C CYS A 205 -7.39 5.78 8.26
N VAL A 206 -8.18 4.92 7.61
CA VAL A 206 -9.54 4.53 8.03
C VAL A 206 -9.50 3.86 9.41
N THR A 207 -10.35 4.33 10.30
CA THR A 207 -10.58 3.80 11.65
C THR A 207 -11.97 3.17 11.77
N TYR A 208 -12.23 2.40 12.83
CA TYR A 208 -13.58 1.86 13.08
C TYR A 208 -14.64 2.96 13.25
N ARG A 209 -14.26 4.15 13.74
CA ARG A 209 -15.11 5.34 13.78
C ARG A 209 -15.57 5.84 12.41
N ASP A 210 -14.77 5.57 11.38
CA ASP A 210 -15.09 5.96 10.00
C ASP A 210 -16.03 4.94 9.33
N LEU A 211 -16.35 3.81 9.99
CA LEU A 211 -17.23 2.76 9.48
C LEU A 211 -18.58 2.81 10.19
N ASP A 212 -19.65 2.74 9.40
CA ASP A 212 -21.04 2.71 9.86
C ASP A 212 -21.68 1.42 9.34
N LEU A 213 -21.72 0.36 10.17
CA LEU A 213 -22.26 -0.94 9.79
C LEU A 213 -23.68 -1.06 10.34
N TYR A 214 -24.65 -1.32 9.46
CA TYR A 214 -26.06 -1.38 9.86
C TYR A 214 -26.84 -2.41 9.06
N VAL A 215 -27.99 -2.81 9.57
CA VAL A 215 -28.98 -3.61 8.87
C VAL A 215 -30.11 -2.71 8.46
N GLU A 216 -30.48 -2.75 7.18
CA GLU A 216 -31.62 -2.01 6.64
C GLU A 216 -32.65 -2.98 6.08
N LYS A 217 -33.92 -2.68 6.33
CA LYS A 217 -35.08 -3.36 5.76
C LYS A 217 -35.44 -2.67 4.45
N GLU A 218 -35.35 -3.40 3.35
CA GLU A 218 -35.78 -2.92 2.05
C GLU A 218 -37.32 -2.86 1.99
N GLN A 219 -37.86 -1.74 1.51
CA GLN A 219 -39.31 -1.48 1.57
C GLN A 219 -40.10 -2.37 0.61
N ASP A 220 -39.57 -2.65 -0.58
CA ASP A 220 -40.28 -3.37 -1.63
C ASP A 220 -40.35 -4.89 -1.39
N THR A 221 -39.33 -5.46 -0.76
CA THR A 221 -39.09 -6.91 -0.67
C THR A 221 -39.26 -7.46 0.75
N ASP A 222 -39.40 -6.59 1.75
CA ASP A 222 -39.40 -6.92 3.19
C ASP A 222 -38.09 -7.61 3.66
N THR A 223 -37.04 -7.61 2.83
CA THR A 223 -35.76 -8.28 3.12
C THR A 223 -34.83 -7.38 3.92
N HIS A 224 -34.01 -8.02 4.77
CA HIS A 224 -33.02 -7.32 5.60
C HIS A 224 -31.63 -7.48 5.02
N HIS A 225 -30.94 -6.37 4.80
CA HIS A 225 -29.61 -6.34 4.21
C HIS A 225 -28.61 -5.63 5.11
N VAL A 226 -27.44 -6.25 5.29
CA VAL A 226 -26.29 -5.59 5.91
C VAL A 226 -25.72 -4.58 4.92
N LYS A 227 -25.62 -3.32 5.35
CA LYS A 227 -25.04 -2.21 4.61
C LYS A 227 -23.88 -1.60 5.38
N LEU A 228 -23.02 -0.90 4.64
CA LEU A 228 -21.84 -0.25 5.18
C LEU A 228 -21.73 1.18 4.65
N GLY A 229 -21.74 2.15 5.56
CA GLY A 229 -21.25 3.49 5.31
C GLY A 229 -19.75 3.61 5.61
N VAL A 230 -18.98 4.25 4.73
CA VAL A 230 -17.57 4.58 4.96
C VAL A 230 -17.39 6.09 4.82
N LYS A 231 -17.02 6.73 5.92
CA LYS A 231 -16.82 8.18 6.03
C LYS A 231 -15.35 8.52 6.02
N LEU A 232 -14.84 9.05 4.90
CA LEU A 232 -13.42 9.37 4.78
C LEU A 232 -13.12 10.75 5.37
N THR A 233 -12.73 10.80 6.64
CA THR A 233 -12.50 12.04 7.41
C THR A 233 -11.08 12.61 7.31
N LYS A 234 -10.11 11.77 6.92
CA LYS A 234 -8.66 12.07 6.86
C LYS A 234 -8.18 12.27 5.42
N THR A 235 -8.84 13.16 4.68
CA THR A 235 -8.41 13.59 3.35
C THR A 235 -7.44 14.78 3.42
N LYS A 236 -6.76 15.07 2.30
CA LYS A 236 -5.71 16.11 2.16
C LYS A 236 -6.14 17.52 2.63
N SER A 237 -7.42 17.76 2.86
CA SER A 237 -8.02 19.04 3.27
C SER A 237 -8.05 19.26 4.79
N GLY A 238 -7.16 18.63 5.56
CA GLY A 238 -7.08 18.69 7.03
C GLY A 238 -7.24 20.06 7.69
N LYS A 239 -6.92 21.16 6.98
CA LYS A 239 -6.94 22.54 7.49
C LYS A 239 -8.06 23.44 6.92
N LYS A 240 -9.00 22.91 6.12
CA LYS A 240 -10.19 23.64 5.61
C LYS A 240 -11.46 23.09 6.26
N ARG A 241 -12.56 23.89 6.28
CA ARG A 241 -13.88 23.43 6.75
C ARG A 241 -14.24 22.11 6.07
N LYS A 242 -14.27 21.01 6.83
CA LYS A 242 -14.49 19.67 6.30
C LYS A 242 -15.97 19.40 6.10
N ARG A 243 -16.34 18.93 4.91
CA ARG A 243 -17.60 18.22 4.67
C ARG A 243 -17.25 16.78 4.31
N PRO A 244 -17.03 15.91 5.31
CA PRO A 244 -16.71 14.51 5.03
C PRO A 244 -17.88 13.88 4.28
N LYS A 245 -17.57 13.19 3.19
CA LYS A 245 -18.54 12.42 2.41
C LYS A 245 -18.57 10.99 2.92
N THR A 246 -19.74 10.37 2.81
CA THR A 246 -19.98 8.98 3.15
C THR A 246 -20.26 8.21 1.86
N TYR A 247 -19.59 7.07 1.71
CA TYR A 247 -19.88 6.11 0.64
C TYR A 247 -20.67 4.97 1.24
N THR A 248 -21.78 4.59 0.62
CA THR A 248 -22.62 3.49 1.08
C THR A 248 -22.40 2.28 0.17
N PHE A 249 -22.29 1.10 0.78
CA PHE A 249 -22.09 -0.16 0.10
C PHE A 249 -23.18 -1.16 0.47
N ASN A 250 -23.58 -1.94 -0.53
CA ASN A 250 -24.42 -3.12 -0.37
C ASN A 250 -23.56 -4.39 -0.42
N LEU A 251 -24.15 -5.54 -0.12
CA LEU A 251 -23.52 -6.82 -0.41
C LEU A 251 -23.38 -6.99 -1.93
N ASP A 252 -22.24 -7.53 -2.34
CA ASP A 252 -21.96 -7.87 -3.74
C ASP A 252 -22.18 -9.37 -3.91
N ASP A 253 -22.75 -9.82 -5.03
CA ASP A 253 -23.08 -11.22 -5.27
C ASP A 253 -21.89 -12.18 -5.10
N ASN A 254 -20.67 -11.68 -5.30
CA ASN A 254 -19.46 -12.39 -4.98
C ASN A 254 -18.80 -11.82 -3.71
N PRO A 255 -18.68 -12.64 -2.63
CA PRO A 255 -18.10 -12.17 -1.37
C PRO A 255 -16.62 -11.75 -1.46
N VAL A 256 -15.90 -12.15 -2.52
CA VAL A 256 -14.51 -11.74 -2.77
C VAL A 256 -14.42 -10.31 -3.35
N PHE A 257 -15.49 -9.81 -3.96
CA PHE A 257 -15.60 -8.43 -4.43
C PHE A 257 -16.40 -7.55 -3.46
N CYS A 258 -17.06 -8.16 -2.47
CA CYS A 258 -17.80 -7.48 -1.43
C CYS A 258 -16.89 -6.86 -0.35
N ILE A 259 -16.80 -5.52 -0.31
CA ILE A 259 -16.05 -4.80 0.73
C ILE A 259 -16.59 -5.06 2.15
N ILE A 260 -17.91 -5.22 2.30
CA ILE A 260 -18.55 -5.52 3.59
C ILE A 260 -17.99 -6.83 4.17
N THR A 261 -17.87 -7.86 3.34
CA THR A 261 -17.34 -9.18 3.77
C THR A 261 -15.91 -9.06 4.29
N HIS A 262 -15.08 -8.25 3.62
CA HIS A 262 -13.70 -8.02 4.02
C HIS A 262 -13.59 -7.26 5.35
N LEU A 263 -14.33 -6.15 5.48
CA LEU A 263 -14.29 -5.34 6.70
C LEU A 263 -14.90 -6.06 7.90
N VAL A 264 -15.99 -6.80 7.69
CA VAL A 264 -16.58 -7.67 8.73
C VAL A 264 -15.58 -8.75 9.16
N GLY A 265 -14.87 -9.36 8.22
CA GLY A 265 -13.82 -10.35 8.53
C GLY A 265 -12.68 -9.74 9.36
N LEU A 266 -12.24 -8.53 9.04
CA LEU A 266 -11.24 -7.80 9.83
C LEU A 266 -11.77 -7.39 11.22
N ALA A 267 -13.04 -6.97 11.30
CA ALA A 267 -13.71 -6.60 12.55
C ALA A 267 -13.84 -7.78 13.51
N PHE A 268 -14.17 -8.98 13.00
CA PHE A 268 -14.16 -10.20 13.81
C PHE A 268 -12.75 -10.60 14.25
N ASP A 269 -11.75 -10.49 13.36
CA ASP A 269 -10.34 -10.77 13.72
C ASP A 269 -9.80 -9.83 14.81
N ASP A 270 -10.37 -8.62 14.89
CA ASP A 270 -10.07 -7.56 15.86
C ASP A 270 -10.99 -7.58 17.10
N GLU A 271 -11.98 -8.47 17.15
CA GLU A 271 -13.02 -8.49 18.20
C GLU A 271 -13.70 -7.12 18.39
N ALA A 272 -13.98 -6.44 17.28
CA ALA A 272 -14.38 -5.03 17.27
C ALA A 272 -15.82 -4.75 17.69
N PHE A 273 -16.71 -5.75 17.65
CA PHE A 273 -18.14 -5.56 17.86
C PHE A 273 -18.50 -5.37 19.35
N ALA A 274 -19.40 -4.43 19.64
CA ALA A 274 -19.82 -4.14 21.01
C ALA A 274 -20.77 -5.20 21.59
N ALA A 275 -21.58 -5.84 20.74
CA ALA A 275 -22.55 -6.85 21.16
C ALA A 275 -21.85 -8.16 21.58
N PRO A 276 -21.92 -8.60 22.85
CA PRO A 276 -21.19 -9.79 23.32
C PRO A 276 -21.63 -11.09 22.64
N GLY A 277 -22.90 -11.18 22.24
CA GLY A 277 -23.45 -12.34 21.52
C GLY A 277 -23.09 -12.38 20.03
N LEU A 278 -22.48 -11.33 19.48
CA LEU A 278 -22.09 -11.27 18.08
C LEU A 278 -20.73 -11.95 17.87
N VAL A 279 -20.71 -13.27 18.04
CA VAL A 279 -19.50 -14.10 18.05
C VAL A 279 -19.16 -14.72 16.70
N SER A 280 -20.04 -14.61 15.70
CA SER A 280 -19.79 -15.19 14.38
C SER A 280 -20.43 -14.41 13.23
N PRO A 281 -19.87 -14.51 12.01
CA PRO A 281 -20.47 -13.92 10.81
C PRO A 281 -21.89 -14.41 10.52
N ASP A 282 -22.23 -15.64 10.93
CA ASP A 282 -23.56 -16.23 10.76
C ASP A 282 -24.65 -15.40 11.41
N ILE A 283 -24.40 -15.02 12.66
CA ILE A 283 -25.30 -14.19 13.46
C ILE A 283 -25.41 -12.82 12.81
N LEU A 284 -24.27 -12.21 12.45
CA LEU A 284 -24.22 -10.86 11.88
C LEU A 284 -25.02 -10.75 10.58
N PHE A 285 -24.77 -11.65 9.63
CA PHE A 285 -25.41 -11.60 8.31
C PHE A 285 -26.90 -11.99 8.35
N ARG A 286 -27.39 -12.56 9.46
CA ARG A 286 -28.80 -12.90 9.68
C ARG A 286 -29.54 -11.94 10.61
N LEU A 287 -28.89 -10.87 11.06
CA LEU A 287 -29.53 -9.83 11.86
C LEU A 287 -30.69 -9.19 11.07
N LYS A 288 -31.74 -8.81 11.79
CA LYS A 288 -32.91 -8.11 11.25
C LYS A 288 -33.00 -6.72 11.85
N ALA A 289 -33.36 -5.75 11.03
CA ALA A 289 -33.66 -4.41 11.51
C ALA A 289 -34.93 -4.44 12.38
N LYS A 290 -34.90 -3.76 13.53
CA LYS A 290 -36.06 -3.60 14.41
C LYS A 290 -36.68 -2.21 14.22
N GLY A 291 -38.00 -2.13 14.40
CA GLY A 291 -38.74 -0.87 14.54
C GLY A 291 -39.29 -0.28 13.23
N GLU A 292 -40.08 0.78 13.39
CA GLU A 292 -40.72 1.54 12.29
C GLU A 292 -39.69 2.22 11.36
N SER A 293 -38.48 2.50 11.86
CA SER A 293 -37.41 3.16 11.11
C SER A 293 -36.77 2.29 10.02
N GLY A 294 -36.99 0.97 10.04
CA GLY A 294 -36.43 0.05 9.05
C GLY A 294 -34.91 -0.07 9.07
N CYS A 295 -34.19 0.52 10.03
CA CYS A 295 -32.72 0.52 10.07
C CYS A 295 -32.19 0.30 11.50
N GLN A 296 -31.20 -0.59 11.65
CA GLN A 296 -30.57 -0.97 12.92
C GLN A 296 -29.05 -0.93 12.82
N GLN A 297 -28.43 -0.05 13.59
CA GLN A 297 -26.98 0.06 13.70
C GLN A 297 -26.34 -1.16 14.40
N ILE A 298 -25.16 -1.56 13.94
CA ILE A 298 -24.30 -2.61 14.52
C ILE A 298 -23.07 -1.91 15.15
N PRO A 299 -23.11 -1.59 16.45
CA PRO A 299 -22.07 -0.78 17.08
C PRO A 299 -20.74 -1.53 17.25
N PHE A 300 -19.64 -0.82 17.02
CA PHE A 300 -18.30 -1.22 17.45
C PHE A 300 -18.05 -0.82 18.91
N LYS A 301 -17.10 -1.48 19.59
CA LYS A 301 -16.70 -1.15 20.95
C LYS A 301 -16.10 0.26 21.03
N GLN A 302 -16.33 0.96 22.14
CA GLN A 302 -15.88 2.35 22.29
C GLN A 302 -14.34 2.48 22.27
N ASP A 303 -13.62 1.50 22.82
CA ASP A 303 -12.16 1.46 22.90
C ASP A 303 -11.49 1.18 21.54
N ILE A 304 -12.21 0.57 20.58
CA ILE A 304 -11.66 0.28 19.25
C ILE A 304 -11.91 1.37 18.21
N LEU A 305 -12.81 2.33 18.48
CA LEU A 305 -13.25 3.32 17.48
C LEU A 305 -12.10 4.07 16.81
N ASP A 306 -11.07 4.47 17.57
CA ASP A 306 -9.94 5.23 17.04
C ASP A 306 -8.79 4.34 16.54
N THR A 307 -8.96 3.02 16.59
CA THR A 307 -8.01 2.04 16.05
C THR A 307 -8.12 1.99 14.53
N LEU A 308 -6.95 2.00 13.85
CA LEU A 308 -6.87 1.83 12.40
C LEU A 308 -7.34 0.43 11.99
N VAL A 309 -8.14 0.34 10.93
CA VAL A 309 -8.58 -0.95 10.39
C VAL A 309 -7.40 -1.67 9.71
N PHE A 310 -6.60 -0.92 8.96
CA PHE A 310 -5.47 -1.43 8.17
C PHE A 310 -4.14 -1.23 8.91
N ARG A 311 -3.70 -2.26 9.64
CA ARG A 311 -2.53 -2.17 10.52
C ARG A 311 -1.36 -3.01 9.98
N ARG A 312 -0.13 -2.56 10.27
CA ARG A 312 1.06 -3.31 9.85
C ARG A 312 1.29 -4.53 10.73
N ALA A 313 1.86 -5.59 10.17
CA ALA A 313 2.40 -6.67 10.96
C ALA A 313 3.72 -6.23 11.62
N VAL A 314 3.89 -6.55 12.89
CA VAL A 314 5.11 -6.31 13.68
C VAL A 314 5.64 -7.65 14.19
N LYS A 315 6.97 -7.73 14.30
CA LYS A 315 7.60 -8.86 14.98
C LYS A 315 7.65 -8.54 16.47
N THR A 316 7.26 -9.49 17.29
CA THR A 316 7.26 -9.44 18.75
C THR A 316 7.97 -10.69 19.30
N LYS A 317 8.22 -10.72 20.61
CA LYS A 317 8.80 -11.87 21.31
C LYS A 317 7.95 -13.14 21.13
N GLN A 318 6.65 -12.98 20.97
CA GLN A 318 5.66 -14.04 20.75
C GLN A 318 5.50 -14.42 19.27
N GLY A 319 6.10 -13.68 18.34
CA GLY A 319 6.04 -13.96 16.89
C GLY A 319 5.53 -12.76 16.09
N VAL A 320 4.99 -13.01 14.91
CA VAL A 320 4.42 -11.93 14.09
C VAL A 320 2.99 -11.67 14.54
N GLN A 321 2.69 -10.43 14.90
CA GLN A 321 1.36 -9.98 15.33
C GLN A 321 0.95 -8.71 14.56
N THR A 322 -0.34 -8.41 14.56
CA THR A 322 -0.84 -7.12 14.06
C THR A 322 -0.47 -6.04 15.07
N SER A 323 0.08 -4.93 14.58
CA SER A 323 0.38 -3.77 15.42
C SER A 323 -0.90 -3.26 16.10
N PRO A 324 -0.89 -2.89 17.39
CA PRO A 324 -2.07 -2.35 18.05
C PRO A 324 -2.47 -0.98 17.45
N THR A 325 -1.48 -0.13 17.15
CA THR A 325 -1.69 1.28 16.78
C THR A 325 -1.15 1.64 15.39
N ALA A 326 0.03 1.15 15.02
CA ALA A 326 0.67 1.54 13.76
C ALA A 326 -0.07 1.01 12.50
N GLY A 327 -0.43 1.94 11.63
CA GLY A 327 -1.04 1.67 10.32
C GLY A 327 -0.10 1.00 9.33
N LEU A 328 -0.68 0.51 8.23
CA LEU A 328 0.10 0.12 7.06
C LEU A 328 0.88 1.31 6.48
N ILE A 329 2.11 1.05 6.07
CA ILE A 329 2.99 2.06 5.48
C ILE A 329 2.66 2.19 3.99
N ASP A 330 2.46 3.42 3.52
CA ASP A 330 2.10 3.74 2.13
C ASP A 330 3.11 3.18 1.12
N SER A 331 4.41 3.31 1.38
CA SER A 331 5.45 2.76 0.49
C SER A 331 5.40 1.23 0.38
N ILE A 332 5.05 0.52 1.46
CA ILE A 332 4.88 -0.94 1.44
C ILE A 332 3.64 -1.29 0.61
N TYR A 333 2.52 -0.61 0.85
CA TYR A 333 1.29 -0.80 0.08
C TYR A 333 1.52 -0.57 -1.43
N GLN A 334 2.15 0.55 -1.80
CA GLN A 334 2.47 0.85 -3.20
C GLN A 334 3.40 -0.21 -3.82
N SER A 335 4.36 -0.75 -3.04
CA SER A 335 5.21 -1.84 -3.52
C SER A 335 4.42 -3.13 -3.79
N TRP A 336 3.36 -3.40 -3.03
CA TRP A 336 2.48 -4.56 -3.25
C TRP A 336 1.65 -4.39 -4.51
N VAL A 337 1.08 -3.20 -4.71
CA VAL A 337 0.27 -2.88 -5.91
C VAL A 337 1.13 -2.92 -7.17
N LYS A 338 2.34 -2.33 -7.12
CA LYS A 338 3.28 -2.35 -8.25
C LYS A 338 3.63 -3.79 -8.66
N ARG A 339 3.98 -4.65 -7.69
CA ARG A 339 4.31 -6.05 -7.95
C ARG A 339 3.14 -6.84 -8.53
N LEU A 340 1.90 -6.54 -8.13
CA LEU A 340 0.71 -7.15 -8.75
C LEU A 340 0.64 -6.81 -10.24
N GLY A 341 0.83 -5.54 -10.60
CA GLY A 341 0.82 -5.11 -12.01
C GLY A 341 1.95 -5.74 -12.84
N GLU A 342 3.17 -5.77 -12.30
CA GLU A 342 4.32 -6.43 -12.95
C GLU A 342 4.07 -7.93 -13.15
N ALA A 343 3.50 -8.61 -12.15
CA ALA A 343 3.21 -10.04 -12.25
C ALA A 343 2.10 -10.35 -13.25
N LEU A 344 1.09 -9.48 -13.36
CA LEU A 344 0.04 -9.54 -14.38
C LEU A 344 0.56 -9.27 -15.80
N GLY A 345 1.74 -8.67 -15.96
CA GLY A 345 2.32 -8.36 -17.27
C GLY A 345 1.89 -7.00 -17.84
N TYR A 346 1.46 -6.06 -16.99
CA TYR A 346 1.18 -4.70 -17.46
C TYR A 346 2.47 -3.98 -17.82
N VAL A 347 2.49 -3.37 -19.02
CA VAL A 347 3.59 -2.51 -19.48
C VAL A 347 3.69 -1.26 -18.61
N GLN A 348 2.55 -0.68 -18.26
CA GLN A 348 2.46 0.53 -17.44
C GLN A 348 2.40 0.18 -15.96
N THR A 349 3.03 1.01 -15.12
CA THR A 349 3.05 0.75 -13.67
C THR A 349 1.67 0.89 -13.07
N LEU A 350 1.18 -0.20 -12.48
CA LEU A 350 -0.07 -0.18 -11.74
C LEU A 350 0.06 0.64 -10.45
N THR A 351 -0.89 1.56 -10.25
CA THR A 351 -1.01 2.37 -9.04
C THR A 351 -2.48 2.52 -8.62
N THR A 352 -2.73 2.91 -7.37
CA THR A 352 -4.08 3.27 -6.89
C THR A 352 -4.70 4.41 -7.70
N TYR A 353 -3.88 5.26 -8.35
CA TYR A 353 -4.37 6.31 -9.22
C TYR A 353 -5.01 5.76 -10.51
N CYS A 354 -4.65 4.57 -10.97
CA CYS A 354 -5.33 3.92 -12.09
C CYS A 354 -6.81 3.64 -11.76
N LEU A 355 -7.09 3.16 -10.55
CA LEU A 355 -8.46 2.95 -10.04
C LEU A 355 -9.22 4.25 -9.87
N ARG A 356 -8.56 5.27 -9.28
CA ARG A 356 -9.16 6.60 -9.11
C ARG A 356 -9.53 7.24 -10.45
N ARG A 357 -8.70 7.06 -11.48
CA ARG A 357 -9.01 7.51 -12.84
C ARG A 357 -10.15 6.71 -13.44
N ALA A 358 -10.12 5.38 -13.34
CA ALA A 358 -11.18 4.50 -13.82
C ALA A 358 -12.54 4.91 -13.25
N LEU A 359 -12.66 5.05 -11.93
CA LEU A 359 -13.92 5.52 -11.30
C LEU A 359 -14.30 6.92 -11.77
N GLY A 360 -13.34 7.85 -11.83
CA GLY A 360 -13.59 9.21 -12.27
C GLY A 360 -14.14 9.31 -13.69
N ASN A 361 -13.65 8.46 -14.61
CA ASN A 361 -14.16 8.38 -15.99
C ASN A 361 -15.49 7.60 -16.03
N ALA A 362 -15.66 6.52 -15.27
CA ALA A 362 -16.93 5.80 -15.19
C ALA A 362 -18.09 6.70 -14.73
N VAL A 363 -17.88 7.50 -13.68
CA VAL A 363 -18.88 8.49 -13.21
C VAL A 363 -19.04 9.65 -14.20
N ASN A 364 -18.01 9.97 -14.99
CA ASN A 364 -18.12 10.98 -16.04
C ASN A 364 -18.96 10.51 -17.22
N ASP A 365 -18.82 9.24 -17.58
CA ASP A 365 -19.43 8.61 -18.75
C ASP A 365 -20.87 8.12 -18.46
N ASP A 366 -21.29 8.12 -17.19
CA ASP A 366 -22.62 7.70 -16.75
C ASP A 366 -23.69 8.78 -17.04
N PRO A 367 -24.72 8.47 -17.86
CA PRO A 367 -25.80 9.41 -18.17
C PRO A 367 -26.63 9.82 -16.95
N ASN A 368 -26.62 9.03 -15.87
CA ASN A 368 -27.33 9.34 -14.62
C ASN A 368 -26.50 10.19 -13.66
N SER A 369 -25.29 10.58 -14.05
CA SER A 369 -24.37 11.38 -13.24
C SER A 369 -24.10 12.75 -13.85
N ASN A 370 -23.31 13.56 -13.14
CA ASN A 370 -22.88 14.87 -13.62
C ASN A 370 -21.54 15.29 -13.00
N ALA A 371 -21.00 16.41 -13.51
CA ALA A 371 -19.73 16.96 -13.05
C ALA A 371 -19.69 17.26 -11.55
N ALA A 372 -20.80 17.67 -10.93
CA ALA A 372 -20.86 17.96 -9.51
C ALA A 372 -20.73 16.68 -8.66
N VAL A 373 -21.44 15.60 -9.05
CA VAL A 373 -21.32 14.28 -8.42
C VAL A 373 -19.90 13.73 -8.60
N ARG A 374 -19.35 13.76 -9.82
CA ARG A 374 -17.96 13.35 -10.10
C ARG A 374 -16.95 14.13 -9.26
N ASN A 375 -17.10 15.45 -9.17
CA ASN A 375 -16.21 16.30 -8.37
C ASN A 375 -16.34 16.00 -6.87
N LEU A 376 -17.56 15.73 -6.37
CA LEU A 376 -17.79 15.27 -5.00
C LEU A 376 -17.10 13.91 -4.76
N VAL A 377 -17.29 12.93 -5.64
CA VAL A 377 -16.66 11.60 -5.57
C VAL A 377 -15.14 11.69 -5.59
N LEU A 378 -14.55 12.60 -6.36
CA LEU A 378 -13.11 12.78 -6.41
C LEU A 378 -12.58 13.79 -5.38
N ASP A 379 -13.40 14.42 -4.54
CA ASP A 379 -12.93 15.45 -3.58
C ASP A 379 -12.21 16.60 -4.34
N HIS A 380 -12.82 17.05 -5.42
CA HIS A 380 -12.44 18.22 -6.21
C HIS A 380 -13.40 19.37 -5.89
N VAL A 381 -12.86 20.56 -5.63
CA VAL A 381 -13.66 21.73 -5.23
C VAL A 381 -13.64 22.77 -6.34
N GLY A 382 -14.82 23.29 -6.69
CA GLY A 382 -15.01 24.50 -7.50
C GLY A 382 -14.84 24.35 -9.01
N SER A 383 -13.98 23.45 -9.51
CA SER A 383 -13.75 23.30 -10.95
C SER A 383 -13.40 21.87 -11.37
N SER A 384 -13.87 21.50 -12.56
CA SER A 384 -13.55 20.25 -13.26
C SER A 384 -12.14 20.24 -13.87
N ALA A 385 -11.44 21.39 -13.92
CA ALA A 385 -10.10 21.50 -14.48
C ALA A 385 -9.09 20.53 -13.84
N ILE A 386 -9.27 20.22 -12.54
CA ILE A 386 -8.42 19.23 -11.85
C ILE A 386 -8.65 17.83 -12.45
N PHE A 387 -9.90 17.46 -12.70
CA PHE A 387 -10.28 16.20 -13.34
C PHE A 387 -9.75 16.15 -14.78
N GLU A 388 -10.06 17.15 -15.60
CA GLU A 388 -9.68 17.23 -17.02
C GLU A 388 -8.16 17.11 -17.23
N ARG A 389 -7.35 17.76 -16.38
CA ARG A 389 -5.89 17.76 -16.53
C ARG A 389 -5.23 16.47 -16.01
N ASN A 390 -5.76 15.90 -14.93
CA ASN A 390 -5.04 14.86 -14.17
C ASN A 390 -5.68 13.48 -14.21
N TYR A 391 -6.97 13.38 -14.54
CA TYR A 391 -7.73 12.14 -14.38
C TYR A 391 -8.55 11.74 -15.60
N LEU A 392 -8.96 12.68 -16.45
CA LEU A 392 -9.62 12.38 -17.72
C LEU A 392 -8.65 11.62 -18.63
N SER A 393 -9.15 10.56 -19.28
CA SER A 393 -8.37 9.79 -20.26
C SER A 393 -7.93 10.69 -21.43
N ARG A 394 -6.70 10.50 -21.91
CA ARG A 394 -6.23 11.10 -23.17
C ARG A 394 -6.53 10.22 -24.39
N ILE A 395 -6.79 8.94 -24.17
CA ILE A 395 -7.38 8.06 -25.17
C ILE A 395 -8.89 8.33 -25.13
N ILE A 396 -9.44 8.84 -26.23
CA ILE A 396 -10.83 9.25 -26.32
C ILE A 396 -11.74 8.03 -26.18
N ARG A 397 -12.57 8.03 -25.13
CA ARG A 397 -13.48 6.93 -24.75
C ARG A 397 -14.84 7.03 -25.47
N TYR A 398 -14.82 7.60 -26.66
CA TYR A 398 -15.99 7.85 -27.49
C TYR A 398 -15.61 7.68 -28.95
N SER A 399 -16.44 6.97 -29.72
CA SER A 399 -16.16 6.74 -31.15
C SER A 399 -16.45 8.01 -31.95
N THR A 400 -15.42 8.82 -32.16
CA THR A 400 -15.52 10.04 -32.99
C THR A 400 -15.77 9.71 -34.45
N GLN A 401 -15.25 8.57 -34.91
CA GLN A 401 -15.51 8.06 -36.26
C GLN A 401 -16.99 7.73 -36.46
N ASP A 402 -17.59 6.93 -35.56
CA ASP A 402 -19.00 6.56 -35.71
C ASP A 402 -19.90 7.79 -35.58
N ALA A 403 -19.58 8.69 -34.67
CA ALA A 403 -20.30 9.95 -34.54
C ALA A 403 -20.22 10.81 -35.82
N PHE A 404 -19.06 10.90 -36.47
CA PHE A 404 -18.91 11.61 -37.75
C PHE A 404 -19.74 10.96 -38.87
N TRP A 405 -19.75 9.62 -38.92
CA TRP A 405 -20.55 8.86 -39.89
C TRP A 405 -22.03 8.74 -39.51
N HIS A 406 -22.47 9.37 -38.42
CA HIS A 406 -23.84 9.26 -37.89
C HIS A 406 -24.27 7.80 -37.65
N ARG A 407 -23.31 6.95 -37.25
CA ARG A 407 -23.54 5.58 -36.83
C ARG A 407 -23.74 5.51 -35.33
N GLU A 408 -24.38 4.45 -34.86
CA GLU A 408 -24.45 4.16 -33.45
C GLU A 408 -23.04 3.88 -32.90
N PRO A 409 -22.53 4.72 -31.97
CA PRO A 409 -21.16 4.59 -31.51
C PRO A 409 -21.00 3.37 -30.60
N SER A 410 -20.02 2.51 -30.90
CA SER A 410 -19.63 1.44 -29.98
C SER A 410 -18.79 2.01 -28.83
N HIS A 411 -19.44 2.37 -27.72
CA HIS A 411 -18.77 2.89 -26.54
C HIS A 411 -17.77 1.89 -25.94
N GLU A 412 -18.06 0.59 -25.99
CA GLU A 412 -17.19 -0.44 -25.41
C GLU A 412 -15.85 -0.58 -26.15
N SER A 413 -15.86 -0.50 -27.49
CA SER A 413 -14.62 -0.53 -28.29
C SER A 413 -13.70 0.66 -27.95
N ALA A 414 -14.27 1.86 -27.85
CA ALA A 414 -13.51 3.06 -27.50
C ALA A 414 -12.98 3.02 -26.05
N LYS A 415 -13.75 2.48 -25.10
CA LYS A 415 -13.30 2.27 -23.71
C LYS A 415 -12.16 1.27 -23.64
N ALA A 416 -12.25 0.15 -24.36
CA ALA A 416 -11.24 -0.90 -24.39
C ALA A 416 -9.85 -0.38 -24.76
N ALA A 417 -9.77 0.62 -25.66
CA ALA A 417 -8.52 1.25 -26.03
C ALA A 417 -7.82 2.01 -24.89
N SER A 418 -8.54 2.43 -23.86
CA SER A 418 -8.00 3.23 -22.74
C SER A 418 -7.60 2.42 -21.50
N ARG A 419 -7.83 1.10 -21.54
CA ARG A 419 -7.53 0.15 -20.46
C ARG A 419 -6.03 -0.07 -20.27
N ILE A 420 -5.59 -0.24 -19.03
CA ILE A 420 -4.16 -0.49 -18.69
C ILE A 420 -3.61 -1.76 -19.34
N GLY A 421 -4.49 -2.73 -19.56
CA GLY A 421 -4.23 -4.06 -20.09
C GLY A 421 -4.28 -4.13 -21.61
N ARG A 422 -4.52 -3.02 -22.32
CA ARG A 422 -4.53 -2.99 -23.79
C ARG A 422 -3.28 -3.61 -24.41
N LEU A 423 -2.12 -3.32 -23.82
CA LEU A 423 -0.81 -3.80 -24.29
C LEU A 423 -0.23 -4.89 -23.39
N ARG A 424 -1.08 -5.55 -22.60
CA ARG A 424 -0.62 -6.57 -21.67
C ARG A 424 -0.13 -7.80 -22.42
N ASP A 425 1.06 -8.26 -22.07
CA ASP A 425 1.59 -9.54 -22.50
C ASP A 425 2.07 -10.34 -21.28
N ARG A 426 1.53 -11.55 -21.11
CA ARG A 426 1.89 -12.45 -20.00
C ARG A 426 3.29 -13.02 -20.14
N ASN A 427 3.82 -13.13 -21.36
CA ASN A 427 5.15 -13.63 -21.70
C ASN A 427 6.24 -12.56 -21.62
N ARG A 428 5.86 -11.28 -21.46
CA ARG A 428 6.79 -10.18 -21.26
C ARG A 428 7.77 -10.49 -20.12
N PRO A 429 9.10 -10.42 -20.33
CA PRO A 429 10.10 -10.79 -19.33
C PRO A 429 9.90 -10.07 -17.99
N LYS A 430 9.78 -10.83 -16.89
CA LYS A 430 9.48 -10.28 -15.55
C LYS A 430 10.71 -10.20 -14.65
N LYS A 431 11.74 -10.99 -14.96
CA LYS A 431 13.00 -11.11 -14.20
C LYS A 431 14.12 -11.43 -15.19
N LEU A 432 15.34 -11.10 -14.80
CA LEU A 432 16.54 -11.56 -15.51
C LEU A 432 16.72 -13.07 -15.33
N THR A 433 17.34 -13.71 -16.32
CA THR A 433 17.82 -15.09 -16.20
C THR A 433 18.99 -15.17 -15.22
N GLU A 434 19.38 -16.38 -14.79
CA GLU A 434 20.52 -16.53 -13.89
C GLU A 434 21.83 -16.07 -14.56
N GLU A 435 21.99 -16.34 -15.86
CA GLU A 435 23.14 -15.93 -16.66
C GLU A 435 23.24 -14.40 -16.78
N GLN A 436 22.12 -13.73 -17.13
CA GLN A 436 22.05 -12.27 -17.18
C GLN A 436 22.35 -11.65 -15.81
N GLY A 437 21.89 -12.30 -14.73
CA GLY A 437 22.18 -11.89 -13.36
C GLY A 437 23.64 -12.06 -12.95
N VAL A 438 24.37 -13.01 -13.54
CA VAL A 438 25.83 -13.15 -13.38
C VAL A 438 26.55 -12.08 -14.18
N GLN A 439 26.17 -11.86 -15.43
CA GLN A 439 26.75 -10.82 -16.29
C GLN A 439 26.70 -9.42 -15.63
N VAL A 440 25.59 -9.09 -14.97
CA VAL A 440 25.49 -7.82 -14.22
C VAL A 440 26.51 -7.77 -13.08
N ARG A 441 26.76 -8.87 -12.36
CA ARG A 441 27.74 -8.89 -11.26
C ARG A 441 29.19 -8.79 -11.74
N GLU A 442 29.46 -9.15 -12.98
CA GLU A 442 30.76 -9.06 -13.64
C GLU A 442 31.02 -7.69 -14.29
N ALA A 443 30.08 -6.75 -14.21
CA ALA A 443 30.28 -5.42 -14.76
C ALA A 443 31.49 -4.71 -14.10
N PRO A 444 32.33 -3.99 -14.87
CA PRO A 444 33.56 -3.36 -14.37
C PRO A 444 33.35 -2.50 -13.12
N ALA A 445 32.31 -1.67 -13.11
CA ALA A 445 31.97 -0.81 -11.98
C ALA A 445 31.65 -1.61 -10.69
N ILE A 446 31.11 -2.82 -10.78
CA ILE A 446 30.85 -3.67 -9.62
C ILE A 446 32.13 -4.37 -9.17
N LEU A 447 32.96 -4.83 -10.11
CA LEU A 447 34.26 -5.43 -9.81
C LEU A 447 35.19 -4.44 -9.10
N GLU A 448 35.22 -3.18 -9.53
CA GLU A 448 35.99 -2.11 -8.87
C GLU A 448 35.52 -1.85 -7.42
N LEU A 449 34.21 -1.83 -7.21
CA LEU A 449 33.64 -1.68 -5.86
C LEU A 449 33.94 -2.91 -4.98
N LEU A 450 33.90 -4.12 -5.56
CA LEU A 450 34.28 -5.35 -4.87
C LEU A 450 35.76 -5.35 -4.48
N ALA A 451 36.65 -4.99 -5.41
CA ALA A 451 38.08 -4.87 -5.14
C ALA A 451 38.38 -3.84 -4.04
N SER A 452 37.68 -2.70 -4.06
CA SER A 452 37.80 -1.67 -3.01
C SER A 452 37.30 -2.18 -1.65
N ARG A 453 36.23 -2.97 -1.63
CA ARG A 453 35.73 -3.61 -0.41
C ARG A 453 36.71 -4.65 0.12
N ASP A 454 37.32 -5.42 -0.77
CA ASP A 454 38.24 -6.47 -0.38
C ASP A 454 39.57 -5.89 0.13
N ARG A 455 40.02 -4.75 -0.41
CA ARG A 455 41.12 -3.96 0.17
C ARG A 455 40.81 -3.52 1.60
N LEU A 456 39.68 -2.83 1.82
CA LEU A 456 39.25 -2.43 3.16
C LEU A 456 39.10 -3.63 4.11
N ARG A 457 38.62 -4.77 3.61
CA ARG A 457 38.54 -6.00 4.40
C ARG A 457 39.92 -6.48 4.83
N MET A 458 40.90 -6.47 3.93
CA MET A 458 42.28 -6.86 4.27
C MET A 458 42.88 -5.89 5.28
N ASP A 459 42.65 -4.58 5.13
CA ASP A 459 43.12 -3.57 6.07
C ASP A 459 42.54 -3.79 7.48
N ILE A 460 41.22 -4.06 7.56
CA ILE A 460 40.55 -4.40 8.82
C ILE A 460 41.12 -5.69 9.43
N LEU A 461 41.33 -6.73 8.63
CA LEU A 461 41.88 -7.99 9.13
C LEU A 461 43.34 -7.83 9.57
N GLY A 462 44.12 -6.99 8.90
CA GLY A 462 45.50 -6.68 9.27
C GLY A 462 45.61 -5.89 10.57
N GLN A 463 44.70 -4.94 10.80
CA GLN A 463 44.72 -4.08 11.99
C GLN A 463 44.04 -4.73 13.21
N PHE A 464 42.91 -5.42 13.01
CA PHE A 464 42.04 -5.88 14.10
C PHE A 464 41.94 -7.42 14.19
N GLY A 465 42.54 -8.17 13.27
CA GLY A 465 42.51 -9.64 13.20
C GLY A 465 41.18 -10.25 12.76
N ALA A 466 40.05 -9.59 13.04
CA ALA A 466 38.71 -10.03 12.65
C ALA A 466 37.78 -8.86 12.35
N LEU A 467 36.90 -9.02 11.34
CA LEU A 467 35.93 -7.99 10.93
C LEU A 467 35.04 -7.48 12.08
N LYS A 468 34.66 -8.35 13.02
CA LYS A 468 33.83 -7.98 14.17
C LYS A 468 34.54 -7.05 15.16
N MET A 469 35.87 -7.13 15.23
CA MET A 469 36.65 -6.35 16.20
C MET A 469 36.80 -4.89 15.76
N ALA A 470 36.50 -4.57 14.49
CA ALA A 470 36.46 -3.21 13.97
C ALA A 470 35.07 -2.57 14.08
N GLU A 471 34.08 -3.22 14.71
CA GLU A 471 32.76 -2.62 14.92
C GLU A 471 32.86 -1.35 15.78
N GLY A 472 32.50 -0.20 15.20
CA GLY A 472 32.61 1.13 15.82
C GLY A 472 33.72 2.01 15.24
N GLU A 473 34.60 1.45 14.42
CA GLU A 473 35.67 2.20 13.75
C GLU A 473 35.20 2.81 12.40
N PRO A 474 35.70 3.99 12.00
CA PRO A 474 35.34 4.62 10.73
C PRO A 474 35.56 3.71 9.51
N VAL A 475 36.64 2.92 9.52
CA VAL A 475 37.00 1.97 8.44
C VAL A 475 35.94 0.87 8.28
N TYR A 476 35.31 0.45 9.37
CA TYR A 476 34.22 -0.53 9.32
C TYR A 476 32.92 0.08 8.77
N ASP A 477 32.63 1.34 9.11
CA ASP A 477 31.50 2.07 8.54
C ASP A 477 31.65 2.27 7.03
N ASP A 478 32.86 2.59 6.56
CA ASP A 478 33.21 2.67 5.14
C ASP A 478 33.04 1.31 4.44
N TYR A 479 33.52 0.22 5.06
CA TYR A 479 33.31 -1.14 4.56
C TYR A 479 31.81 -1.47 4.44
N GLN A 480 31.00 -1.12 5.44
CA GLN A 480 29.55 -1.31 5.40
C GLN A 480 28.88 -0.43 4.33
N ALA A 481 29.28 0.83 4.22
CA ALA A 481 28.78 1.78 3.23
C ALA A 481 29.06 1.25 1.82
N LEU A 482 30.27 0.76 1.57
CA LEU A 482 30.65 0.16 0.29
C LEU A 482 29.84 -1.11 0.00
N GLY A 483 29.59 -1.95 1.02
CA GLY A 483 28.68 -3.09 0.89
C GLY A 483 27.25 -2.68 0.50
N ARG A 484 26.73 -1.57 1.05
CA ARG A 484 25.43 -1.00 0.65
C ARG A 484 25.47 -0.46 -0.78
N THR A 485 26.53 0.23 -1.15
CA THR A 485 26.76 0.76 -2.51
C THR A 485 26.79 -0.37 -3.53
N ILE A 486 27.57 -1.43 -3.32
CA ILE A 486 27.61 -2.62 -4.20
C ILE A 486 26.20 -3.17 -4.42
N ASN A 487 25.45 -3.42 -3.34
CA ASN A 487 24.09 -3.96 -3.45
C ASN A 487 23.14 -3.02 -4.19
N SER A 488 23.27 -1.70 -3.99
CA SER A 488 22.48 -0.69 -4.69
C SER A 488 22.81 -0.66 -6.18
N THR A 489 24.09 -0.65 -6.53
CA THR A 489 24.61 -0.65 -7.90
C THR A 489 24.20 -1.89 -8.66
N VAL A 490 24.39 -3.08 -8.09
CA VAL A 490 23.91 -4.36 -8.66
C VAL A 490 22.42 -4.28 -8.98
N ARG A 491 21.59 -3.88 -8.01
CA ARG A 491 20.15 -3.77 -8.23
C ARG A 491 19.78 -2.70 -9.25
N ALA A 492 20.54 -1.62 -9.34
CA ALA A 492 20.31 -0.56 -10.32
C ALA A 492 20.60 -1.06 -11.75
N GLN A 493 21.71 -1.78 -11.93
CA GLN A 493 22.08 -2.40 -13.20
C GLN A 493 21.12 -3.54 -13.58
N GLU A 494 20.74 -4.41 -12.64
CA GLU A 494 19.72 -5.46 -12.88
C GLU A 494 18.40 -4.85 -13.39
N ARG A 495 17.95 -3.73 -12.78
CA ARG A 495 16.75 -3.00 -13.25
C ARG A 495 16.95 -2.29 -14.59
N ALA A 496 18.16 -1.83 -14.89
CA ALA A 496 18.45 -1.20 -16.17
C ALA A 496 18.44 -2.22 -17.30
N LEU A 497 19.13 -3.36 -17.12
CA LEU A 497 19.15 -4.46 -18.07
C LEU A 497 17.75 -5.05 -18.30
N LEU A 498 16.98 -5.29 -17.24
CA LEU A 498 15.62 -5.80 -17.39
C LEU A 498 14.74 -4.85 -18.19
N ARG A 499 14.88 -3.52 -17.99
CA ARG A 499 14.15 -2.52 -18.77
C ARG A 499 14.54 -2.56 -20.24
N HIS A 500 15.83 -2.64 -20.55
CA HIS A 500 16.29 -2.77 -21.93
C HIS A 500 15.72 -4.01 -22.62
N ILE A 501 15.82 -5.18 -21.98
CA ILE A 501 15.26 -6.45 -22.50
C ILE A 501 13.75 -6.31 -22.75
N GLN A 502 13.04 -5.66 -21.81
CA GLN A 502 11.62 -5.43 -21.93
C GLN A 502 11.27 -4.47 -23.07
N GLU A 503 12.02 -3.38 -23.24
CA GLU A 503 11.86 -2.42 -24.35
C GLU A 503 12.10 -3.10 -25.71
N GLU A 504 13.14 -3.93 -25.81
CA GLU A 504 13.42 -4.73 -27.01
C GLU A 504 12.32 -5.77 -27.30
N TYR A 505 11.85 -6.46 -26.25
CA TYR A 505 10.73 -7.40 -26.35
C TYR A 505 9.45 -6.71 -26.84
N ASP A 506 9.12 -5.54 -26.27
CA ASP A 506 7.90 -4.80 -26.61
C ASP A 506 7.90 -4.36 -28.09
N ILE A 507 9.07 -4.19 -28.72
CA ILE A 507 9.24 -3.87 -30.14
C ILE A 507 9.18 -5.13 -31.01
N THR A 508 9.86 -6.20 -30.60
CA THR A 508 10.09 -7.40 -31.45
C THR A 508 8.98 -8.44 -31.35
N ALA A 509 8.39 -8.65 -30.16
CA ALA A 509 7.39 -9.69 -29.94
C ALA A 509 6.13 -9.52 -30.81
N PRO A 510 5.58 -8.30 -31.03
CA PRO A 510 4.46 -8.12 -31.95
C PRO A 510 4.79 -8.57 -33.38
N VAL A 511 6.00 -8.26 -33.87
CA VAL A 511 6.45 -8.64 -35.23
C VAL A 511 6.54 -10.15 -35.35
N VAL A 512 7.14 -10.82 -34.36
CA VAL A 512 7.24 -12.30 -34.33
C VAL A 512 5.84 -12.93 -34.28
N ASN A 513 4.94 -12.42 -33.46
CA ASN A 513 3.58 -12.93 -33.34
C ASN A 513 2.80 -12.78 -34.65
N ILE A 514 2.94 -11.64 -35.33
CA ILE A 514 2.33 -11.41 -36.66
C ILE A 514 2.91 -12.40 -37.69
N GLN A 515 4.23 -12.60 -37.69
CA GLN A 515 4.88 -13.53 -38.62
C GLN A 515 4.40 -14.98 -38.44
N ARG A 516 4.20 -15.42 -37.20
CA ARG A 516 3.61 -16.73 -36.89
C ARG A 516 2.19 -16.87 -37.41
N GLN A 517 1.36 -15.84 -37.22
CA GLN A 517 -0.02 -15.83 -37.74
C GLN A 517 -0.05 -15.89 -39.27
N ILE A 518 0.84 -15.16 -39.95
CA ILE A 518 0.98 -15.22 -41.42
C ILE A 518 1.36 -16.64 -41.87
N GLN A 519 2.15 -17.36 -41.07
CA GLN A 519 2.56 -18.75 -41.32
C GLN A 519 1.47 -19.78 -40.93
N GLY A 520 0.31 -19.35 -40.45
CA GLY A 520 -0.79 -20.23 -40.04
C GLY A 520 -0.66 -20.79 -38.61
N ASP A 521 0.37 -20.37 -37.86
CA ASP A 521 0.51 -20.67 -36.44
C ASP A 521 -0.29 -19.63 -35.62
N PHE A 522 -1.58 -19.89 -35.47
CA PHE A 522 -2.45 -19.08 -34.64
C PHE A 522 -2.24 -19.49 -33.18
N PRO A 523 -1.82 -18.56 -32.30
CA PRO A 523 -1.70 -18.86 -30.89
C PRO A 523 -3.05 -19.33 -30.33
N ASP A 524 -3.04 -20.44 -29.60
CA ASP A 524 -4.23 -21.02 -28.97
C ASP A 524 -4.87 -19.92 -28.08
N CYS A 525 -6.10 -19.48 -28.39
CA CYS A 525 -6.90 -18.54 -27.57
C CYS A 525 -7.29 -19.13 -26.20
N LYS A 526 -6.64 -20.21 -25.76
CA LYS A 526 -6.74 -20.67 -24.40
C LYS A 526 -5.94 -19.69 -23.56
N GLU A 527 -6.65 -18.76 -22.93
CA GLU A 527 -6.18 -18.18 -21.69
C GLU A 527 -5.54 -19.30 -20.88
N PRO A 528 -4.24 -19.24 -20.54
CA PRO A 528 -3.77 -20.04 -19.44
C PRO A 528 -4.48 -19.46 -18.22
N ILE A 529 -5.68 -19.96 -17.91
CA ILE A 529 -6.32 -19.78 -16.62
C ILE A 529 -5.25 -20.19 -15.63
N LEU A 530 -4.73 -19.20 -14.89
CA LEU A 530 -3.84 -19.43 -13.75
C LEU A 530 -2.64 -20.35 -14.12
N ALA A 531 -1.79 -19.93 -15.06
CA ALA A 531 -0.54 -20.64 -15.32
C ALA A 531 0.25 -20.86 -14.02
N GLU A 532 0.35 -22.14 -13.66
CA GLU A 532 0.79 -22.71 -12.39
C GLU A 532 -0.04 -22.27 -11.20
N GLU A 533 -1.08 -23.06 -10.87
CA GLU A 533 -1.52 -23.23 -9.48
C GLU A 533 -0.29 -23.64 -8.65
N ALA A 534 0.50 -22.66 -8.21
CA ALA A 534 1.40 -22.83 -7.09
C ALA A 534 0.50 -23.30 -5.96
N MET A 535 0.48 -24.61 -5.71
CA MET A 535 -0.45 -25.30 -4.83
C MET A 535 -0.70 -24.44 -3.59
N ILE A 536 -1.84 -23.72 -3.55
CA ILE A 536 -2.09 -22.72 -2.51
C ILE A 536 -2.05 -23.46 -1.20
N LYS A 537 -1.01 -23.20 -0.40
CA LYS A 537 -0.66 -24.05 0.75
C LYS A 537 -1.68 -23.91 1.88
N ILE A 538 -2.30 -22.74 1.99
CA ILE A 538 -3.27 -22.41 3.03
C ILE A 538 -4.69 -22.74 2.52
N PRO A 539 -5.40 -23.71 3.15
CA PRO A 539 -6.73 -24.11 2.72
C PRO A 539 -7.74 -22.96 2.73
N GLU A 540 -7.68 -22.08 3.73
CA GLU A 540 -8.58 -20.93 3.84
C GLU A 540 -8.42 -19.98 2.65
N ARG A 541 -7.17 -19.72 2.23
CA ARG A 541 -6.87 -18.90 1.05
C ARG A 541 -7.32 -19.58 -0.23
N ARG A 542 -7.11 -20.89 -0.36
CA ARG A 542 -7.54 -21.65 -1.54
C ARG A 542 -9.05 -21.52 -1.75
N ARG A 543 -9.84 -21.69 -0.69
CA ARG A 543 -11.31 -21.51 -0.74
C ARG A 543 -11.73 -20.09 -1.12
N ILE A 544 -10.98 -19.07 -0.68
CA ILE A 544 -11.23 -17.68 -1.10
C ILE A 544 -10.91 -17.49 -2.59
N ALA A 545 -9.81 -18.07 -3.08
CA ALA A 545 -9.47 -18.03 -4.51
C ALA A 545 -10.52 -18.77 -5.37
N GLU A 546 -10.98 -19.95 -4.95
CA GLU A 546 -12.09 -20.69 -5.57
C GLU A 546 -13.40 -19.88 -5.56
N ALA A 547 -13.67 -19.13 -4.48
CA ALA A 547 -14.83 -18.25 -4.41
C ALA A 547 -14.73 -17.06 -5.38
N ALA A 548 -13.52 -16.59 -5.69
CA ALA A 548 -13.28 -15.46 -6.60
C ALA A 548 -13.61 -15.78 -8.07
N VAL A 549 -13.46 -17.04 -8.45
CA VAL A 549 -13.71 -17.52 -9.83
C VAL A 549 -15.08 -18.16 -10.01
N SER A 550 -15.79 -18.46 -8.92
CA SER A 550 -17.13 -19.05 -9.02
C SER A 550 -18.17 -18.05 -9.51
N ASP A 551 -19.00 -18.52 -10.45
CA ASP A 551 -20.09 -17.79 -11.07
C ASP A 551 -21.15 -17.37 -10.02
N PRO A 552 -21.36 -16.06 -9.81
CA PRO A 552 -22.36 -15.56 -8.87
C PRO A 552 -23.79 -15.98 -9.21
N ALA A 553 -24.13 -16.14 -10.50
CA ALA A 553 -25.47 -16.49 -10.93
C ALA A 553 -25.96 -17.85 -10.39
N ARG A 554 -25.03 -18.71 -9.95
CA ARG A 554 -25.34 -20.02 -9.33
C ARG A 554 -25.85 -19.91 -7.90
N PHE A 555 -25.77 -18.73 -7.28
CA PHE A 555 -26.09 -18.53 -5.87
C PHE A 555 -27.18 -17.46 -5.72
N THR A 556 -28.40 -17.89 -5.40
CA THR A 556 -29.54 -16.99 -5.16
C THR A 556 -30.10 -17.16 -3.75
N GLY A 557 -30.70 -16.09 -3.21
CA GLY A 557 -31.32 -16.08 -1.87
C GLY A 557 -30.37 -16.53 -0.75
N GLU A 558 -30.81 -17.47 0.08
CA GLU A 558 -30.06 -18.01 1.21
C GLU A 558 -28.69 -18.59 0.81
N LYS A 559 -28.56 -19.14 -0.41
CA LYS A 559 -27.27 -19.67 -0.89
C LYS A 559 -26.23 -18.56 -1.06
N SER A 560 -26.65 -17.38 -1.51
CA SER A 560 -25.77 -16.21 -1.62
C SER A 560 -25.31 -15.75 -0.24
N LEU A 561 -26.24 -15.65 0.72
CA LEU A 561 -25.93 -15.29 2.11
C LEU A 561 -24.94 -16.28 2.76
N LEU A 562 -25.18 -17.59 2.60
CA LEU A 562 -24.28 -18.63 3.09
C LEU A 562 -22.89 -18.55 2.44
N ARG A 563 -22.80 -18.10 1.19
CA ARG A 563 -21.52 -17.87 0.50
C ARG A 563 -20.74 -16.74 1.17
N HIS A 564 -21.39 -15.62 1.53
CA HIS A 564 -20.78 -14.55 2.33
C HIS A 564 -20.31 -15.04 3.70
N ILE A 565 -21.16 -15.76 4.43
CA ILE A 565 -20.82 -16.29 5.75
C ILE A 565 -19.59 -17.22 5.66
N LYS A 566 -19.58 -18.16 4.70
CA LYS A 566 -18.44 -19.09 4.49
C LYS A 566 -17.16 -18.35 4.10
N CYS A 567 -17.25 -17.39 3.18
CA CYS A 567 -16.09 -16.60 2.76
C CYS A 567 -15.53 -15.77 3.92
N CYS A 568 -16.39 -15.10 4.68
CA CYS A 568 -16.02 -14.32 5.85
C CYS A 568 -15.34 -15.19 6.93
N ARG A 569 -15.88 -16.39 7.22
CA ARG A 569 -15.24 -17.36 8.13
C ARG A 569 -13.83 -17.75 7.66
N ASN A 570 -13.64 -18.00 6.36
CA ASN A 570 -12.31 -18.27 5.81
C ASN A 570 -11.38 -17.04 5.92
N MET A 571 -11.87 -15.82 5.71
CA MET A 571 -11.08 -14.59 5.87
C MET A 571 -10.61 -14.38 7.32
N ILE A 572 -11.50 -14.61 8.31
CA ILE A 572 -11.16 -14.53 9.74
C ILE A 572 -10.08 -15.57 10.08
N ALA A 573 -10.31 -16.83 9.68
CA ALA A 573 -9.34 -17.90 9.93
C ALA A 573 -8.00 -17.64 9.22
N LEU A 574 -8.03 -17.05 8.03
CA LEU A 574 -6.85 -16.67 7.26
C LEU A 574 -6.02 -15.60 7.97
N CYS A 575 -6.62 -14.60 8.61
CA CYS A 575 -5.89 -13.55 9.33
C CYS A 575 -4.90 -14.12 10.37
N LYS A 576 -5.23 -15.27 10.96
CA LYS A 576 -4.39 -16.00 11.93
C LYS A 576 -3.37 -16.94 11.28
N LYS A 577 -3.18 -16.94 9.96
CA LYS A 577 -2.20 -17.77 9.24
C LYS A 577 -0.98 -16.98 8.77
N ARG A 578 0.08 -17.72 8.44
CA ARG A 578 1.33 -17.18 7.90
C ARG A 578 1.85 -18.12 6.82
N GLU A 579 2.49 -17.60 5.78
CA GLU A 579 3.27 -18.38 4.82
C GLU A 579 4.76 -18.13 5.04
N SER A 580 5.60 -19.16 4.86
CA SER A 580 7.04 -18.96 4.89
C SER A 580 7.48 -18.22 3.63
N ARG A 581 8.51 -17.38 3.77
CA ARG A 581 9.21 -16.84 2.59
C ARG A 581 9.80 -18.02 1.85
N THR A 582 9.32 -18.29 0.64
CA THR A 582 9.89 -19.30 -0.25
C THR A 582 11.38 -19.00 -0.44
N ALA A 583 12.22 -19.66 0.34
CA ALA A 583 13.65 -19.75 0.05
C ALA A 583 13.75 -20.56 -1.25
N LYS A 584 14.63 -20.16 -2.18
CA LYS A 584 14.92 -20.91 -3.42
C LYS A 584 14.94 -22.41 -3.08
N ILE A 585 13.93 -23.13 -3.59
CA ILE A 585 13.79 -24.57 -3.39
C ILE A 585 15.01 -25.18 -4.07
N THR A 586 15.83 -25.90 -3.30
CA THR A 586 16.77 -26.84 -3.91
C THR A 586 16.03 -28.17 -3.90
N PRO A 587 15.98 -28.92 -5.01
CA PRO A 587 15.54 -30.30 -4.94
C PRO A 587 16.38 -31.03 -3.89
N PRO A 588 15.79 -31.90 -3.05
CA PRO A 588 16.61 -32.79 -2.24
C PRO A 588 17.46 -33.68 -3.16
N PRO A 589 18.70 -34.04 -2.77
CA PRO A 589 19.39 -35.15 -3.41
C PRO A 589 18.49 -36.38 -3.35
N ALA A 590 18.30 -37.05 -4.48
CA ALA A 590 17.53 -38.28 -4.55
C ALA A 590 18.14 -39.30 -3.59
N LEU A 591 17.45 -39.58 -2.48
CA LEU A 591 17.70 -40.77 -1.67
C LEU A 591 16.51 -41.71 -1.87
N PRO A 592 16.74 -43.04 -1.89
CA PRO A 592 15.70 -44.01 -2.18
C PRO A 592 14.52 -43.87 -1.22
N PHE A 593 13.33 -43.76 -1.79
CA PHE A 593 12.07 -43.83 -1.06
C PHE A 593 11.98 -45.18 -0.35
N THR A 594 11.97 -45.17 0.98
CA THR A 594 11.36 -46.24 1.76
C THR A 594 9.97 -45.78 2.15
N ASP A 595 8.96 -46.44 1.60
CA ASP A 595 7.56 -46.19 1.90
C ASP A 595 7.28 -46.29 3.40
N SER A 596 6.59 -45.30 3.94
CA SER A 596 5.90 -45.41 5.21
C SER A 596 4.54 -44.75 5.06
N PRO A 597 3.45 -45.41 5.49
CA PRO A 597 2.11 -45.07 5.10
C PRO A 597 1.65 -43.72 5.66
N GLU A 598 0.84 -43.02 4.85
CA GLU A 598 0.19 -41.76 5.16
C GLU A 598 -0.56 -41.82 6.49
N ALA A 599 -0.09 -41.06 7.49
CA ALA A 599 -0.82 -40.84 8.72
C ALA A 599 -1.93 -39.80 8.47
N THR A 600 -3.16 -40.30 8.46
CA THR A 600 -4.42 -39.57 8.38
C THR A 600 -4.51 -38.48 9.47
N SER A 601 -4.92 -37.28 9.04
CA SER A 601 -5.19 -36.10 9.88
C SER A 601 -6.25 -36.41 10.96
N ARG A 602 -5.83 -36.60 12.21
CA ARG A 602 -6.73 -36.53 13.38
C ARG A 602 -6.77 -35.10 13.92
N LYS A 603 -7.89 -34.41 13.71
CA LYS A 603 -8.32 -33.30 14.57
C LYS A 603 -8.98 -33.91 15.80
N GLY A 604 -8.34 -33.78 16.96
CA GLY A 604 -8.88 -34.11 18.28
C GLY A 604 -8.27 -33.17 19.32
N PRO A 605 -8.82 -33.10 20.55
CA PRO A 605 -8.28 -32.27 21.61
C PRO A 605 -6.84 -32.69 21.87
N GLU A 606 -5.91 -31.72 21.86
CA GLU A 606 -4.48 -31.98 22.05
C GLU A 606 -4.26 -32.59 23.44
N THR A 607 -3.98 -33.89 23.47
CA THR A 607 -3.42 -34.54 24.65
C THR A 607 -2.00 -34.01 24.84
N PRO A 608 -1.58 -33.65 26.05
CA PRO A 608 -0.23 -33.13 26.29
C PRO A 608 0.80 -34.19 25.91
N ARG A 609 1.68 -33.85 24.94
CA ARG A 609 2.87 -34.66 24.67
C ARG A 609 3.78 -34.55 25.89
N SER A 610 4.09 -35.68 26.53
CA SER A 610 5.01 -35.73 27.68
C SER A 610 6.48 -35.52 27.31
N ASN A 611 6.85 -35.73 26.04
CA ASN A 611 8.23 -35.65 25.58
C ASN A 611 8.49 -34.38 24.75
N PRO A 612 9.60 -33.66 25.00
CA PRO A 612 10.03 -32.52 24.21
C PRO A 612 10.23 -32.83 22.72
N LEU A 613 9.82 -31.91 21.85
CA LEU A 613 9.96 -32.02 20.41
C LEU A 613 11.44 -32.00 19.98
N LYS A 614 11.90 -33.05 19.28
CA LYS A 614 13.25 -33.08 18.67
C LYS A 614 13.24 -32.54 17.23
N CYS A 615 14.11 -31.58 16.95
CA CYS A 615 14.37 -31.04 15.62
C CYS A 615 15.31 -31.97 14.84
N ARG A 616 14.98 -32.27 13.57
CA ARG A 616 15.79 -33.17 12.72
C ARG A 616 16.66 -32.38 11.74
N GLY A 617 17.98 -32.44 11.93
CA GLY A 617 18.94 -31.72 11.09
C GLY A 617 18.77 -30.20 11.26
N PHE A 618 18.86 -29.44 10.17
CA PHE A 618 18.74 -27.98 10.23
C PHE A 618 17.28 -27.50 10.21
N GLN A 619 16.43 -28.04 11.10
CA GLN A 619 15.06 -27.54 11.30
C GLN A 619 15.01 -26.42 12.34
N CYS A 620 14.03 -25.51 12.20
CA CYS A 620 13.86 -24.38 13.12
C CYS A 620 12.78 -24.69 14.16
N LEU A 621 13.15 -24.72 15.44
CA LEU A 621 12.22 -24.94 16.56
C LEU A 621 11.06 -23.93 16.56
N PHE A 622 11.35 -22.65 16.28
CA PHE A 622 10.32 -21.61 16.19
C PHE A 622 9.34 -21.84 15.04
N CYS A 623 9.79 -22.39 13.91
CA CYS A 623 8.90 -22.72 12.79
C CYS A 623 8.05 -23.94 13.11
N MET A 624 8.62 -24.98 13.71
CA MET A 624 7.90 -26.19 14.09
C MET A 624 6.71 -25.89 15.02
N MET A 625 6.91 -24.97 15.97
CA MET A 625 5.90 -24.52 16.95
C MET A 625 5.10 -23.30 16.49
N SER A 626 5.05 -23.00 15.19
CA SER A 626 4.30 -21.86 14.65
C SER A 626 3.02 -22.30 13.93
N ASN A 627 2.22 -21.31 13.52
CA ASN A 627 1.02 -21.46 12.69
C ASN A 627 1.32 -21.54 11.16
N LEU A 628 2.56 -21.84 10.77
CA LEU A 628 2.92 -22.05 9.35
C LEU A 628 2.30 -23.35 8.80
N PRO A 629 2.12 -23.47 7.47
CA PRO A 629 1.78 -24.73 6.81
C PRO A 629 2.75 -25.85 7.17
N THR A 630 2.29 -27.10 7.24
CA THR A 630 3.11 -28.26 7.67
C THR A 630 4.43 -28.37 6.92
N LYS A 631 4.43 -28.19 5.60
CA LYS A 631 5.64 -28.19 4.75
C LYS A 631 6.65 -27.11 5.16
N ASP A 632 6.15 -25.94 5.54
CA ASP A 632 6.96 -24.78 5.94
C ASP A 632 7.47 -24.92 7.38
N ARG A 633 6.67 -25.54 8.28
CA ARG A 633 7.08 -25.85 9.66
C ARG A 633 8.28 -26.80 9.70
N GLN A 634 8.25 -27.81 8.84
CA GLN A 634 9.27 -28.86 8.76
C GLN A 634 10.44 -28.51 7.83
N GLN A 635 10.49 -27.29 7.29
CA GLN A 635 11.53 -26.86 6.36
C GLN A 635 12.92 -27.01 6.98
N ARG A 636 13.82 -27.63 6.21
CA ARG A 636 15.25 -27.75 6.55
C ARG A 636 16.04 -26.65 5.84
N PHE A 637 16.92 -25.99 6.58
CA PHE A 637 17.83 -24.98 6.06
C PHE A 637 19.09 -25.62 5.48
N LYS A 638 19.76 -24.92 4.55
CA LYS A 638 20.94 -25.45 3.85
C LYS A 638 22.14 -25.71 4.76
N SER A 639 22.25 -24.94 5.85
CA SER A 639 23.40 -24.98 6.76
C SER A 639 23.03 -24.44 8.13
N LYS A 640 23.88 -24.75 9.13
CA LYS A 640 23.80 -24.18 10.49
C LYS A 640 23.75 -22.65 10.46
N PHE A 641 24.59 -22.01 9.65
CA PHE A 641 24.58 -20.54 9.50
C PHE A 641 23.27 -20.00 8.94
N SER A 642 22.66 -20.72 8.00
CA SER A 642 21.36 -20.33 7.44
C SER A 642 20.24 -20.45 8.47
N LEU A 643 20.29 -21.51 9.29
CA LEU A 643 19.37 -21.75 10.38
C LEU A 643 19.49 -20.67 11.46
N GLN A 644 20.72 -20.36 11.91
CA GLN A 644 20.99 -19.30 12.88
C GLN A 644 20.47 -17.95 12.38
N ARG A 645 20.82 -17.56 11.15
CA ARG A 645 20.33 -16.30 10.56
C ARG A 645 18.81 -16.27 10.41
N HIS A 646 18.17 -17.42 10.19
CA HIS A 646 16.71 -17.51 10.17
C HIS A 646 16.13 -17.38 11.58
N ALA A 647 16.62 -18.14 12.56
CA ALA A 647 16.17 -18.12 13.94
C ALA A 647 16.29 -16.72 14.57
N ASP A 648 17.41 -16.04 14.31
CA ASP A 648 17.67 -14.64 14.67
C ASP A 648 16.59 -13.71 14.11
N ARG A 649 16.33 -13.80 12.80
CA ARG A 649 15.31 -12.98 12.14
C ARG A 649 13.87 -13.38 12.46
N CYS A 650 13.65 -14.62 12.90
CA CYS A 650 12.33 -15.18 13.19
C CYS A 650 11.84 -14.73 14.57
N ARG A 651 12.66 -14.93 15.62
CA ARG A 651 12.34 -14.53 17.00
C ARG A 651 13.52 -14.02 17.83
N LEU A 652 14.75 -14.55 17.70
CA LEU A 652 15.81 -14.23 18.69
C LEU A 652 16.23 -12.75 18.71
N ASN A 653 16.18 -12.05 17.58
CA ASN A 653 16.49 -10.60 17.53
C ASN A 653 15.42 -9.74 18.21
N GLN A 654 14.29 -10.31 18.63
CA GLN A 654 13.25 -9.58 19.38
C GLN A 654 13.51 -9.60 20.89
N PHE A 655 14.52 -10.35 21.35
CA PHE A 655 14.96 -10.40 22.74
C PHE A 655 16.24 -9.58 22.90
N MET A 656 16.23 -8.68 23.87
CA MET A 656 17.38 -7.90 24.33
C MET A 656 18.27 -8.77 25.23
N ASP A 657 19.46 -8.28 25.56
CA ASP A 657 20.34 -9.00 26.47
C ASP A 657 19.78 -8.94 27.90
N GLY A 658 19.78 -10.08 28.59
CA GLY A 658 19.12 -10.25 29.89
C GLY A 658 17.62 -10.62 29.83
N ASP A 659 16.98 -10.57 28.66
CA ASP A 659 15.58 -10.98 28.53
C ASP A 659 15.37 -12.46 28.89
N ARG A 660 14.23 -12.74 29.53
CA ARG A 660 13.76 -14.10 29.75
C ARG A 660 13.11 -14.65 28.47
N ILE A 661 13.60 -15.80 27.98
CA ILE A 661 13.16 -16.42 26.73
C ILE A 661 12.39 -17.71 27.06
N PRO A 662 11.08 -17.78 26.84
CA PRO A 662 10.32 -19.02 27.02
C PRO A 662 10.68 -20.06 25.94
N CYS A 663 10.64 -21.34 26.30
CA CYS A 663 10.76 -22.39 25.30
C CYS A 663 9.54 -22.36 24.36
N PRO A 664 9.73 -22.41 23.02
CA PRO A 664 8.63 -22.47 22.07
C PRO A 664 7.77 -23.73 22.15
N ASP A 665 8.30 -24.82 22.72
CA ASP A 665 7.58 -26.07 22.95
C ASP A 665 6.84 -26.01 24.28
N ASP A 666 5.65 -25.40 24.25
CA ASP A 666 4.78 -25.24 25.41
C ASP A 666 4.18 -26.57 25.90
N LEU A 667 4.14 -27.59 25.03
CA LEU A 667 3.65 -28.92 25.37
C LEU A 667 4.72 -29.77 26.08
N GLY A 668 5.92 -29.87 25.49
CA GLY A 668 7.00 -30.71 26.02
C GLY A 668 7.90 -30.02 27.05
N CYS A 669 7.91 -28.69 27.08
CA CYS A 669 8.72 -27.86 27.97
C CYS A 669 7.87 -26.80 28.68
N ALA A 670 6.68 -27.19 29.15
CA ALA A 670 5.73 -26.31 29.81
C ALA A 670 6.39 -25.52 30.96
N GLY A 671 6.23 -24.19 30.96
CA GLY A 671 6.75 -23.29 31.99
C GLY A 671 8.27 -23.05 31.96
N VAL A 672 9.02 -23.64 31.02
CA VAL A 672 10.47 -23.42 30.93
C VAL A 672 10.78 -22.02 30.39
N VAL A 673 11.46 -21.22 31.21
CA VAL A 673 11.87 -19.85 30.89
C VAL A 673 13.38 -19.67 31.14
N LEU A 674 14.10 -19.28 30.09
CA LEU A 674 15.56 -19.31 30.05
C LEU A 674 16.12 -17.90 30.17
N LYS A 675 17.17 -17.71 30.99
CA LYS A 675 17.76 -16.39 31.26
C LYS A 675 18.69 -15.97 30.11
N GLY A 676 18.15 -15.35 29.07
CA GLY A 676 18.93 -14.84 27.93
C GLY A 676 19.23 -15.87 26.83
N LYS A 677 19.80 -15.34 25.73
CA LYS A 677 20.02 -16.09 24.47
C LYS A 677 20.95 -17.29 24.64
N LEU A 678 21.97 -17.21 25.48
CA LEU A 678 22.93 -18.30 25.71
C LEU A 678 22.26 -19.50 26.38
N HIS A 679 21.50 -19.27 27.46
CA HIS A 679 20.75 -20.33 28.12
C HIS A 679 19.67 -20.92 27.20
N PHE A 680 19.03 -20.08 26.37
CA PHE A 680 18.13 -20.57 25.33
C PHE A 680 18.83 -21.53 24.35
N LYS A 681 19.97 -21.12 23.79
CA LYS A 681 20.73 -21.95 22.84
C LYS A 681 21.17 -23.28 23.46
N ASN A 682 21.63 -23.25 24.72
CA ASN A 682 22.05 -24.46 25.43
C ASN A 682 20.89 -25.42 25.69
N HIS A 683 19.75 -24.91 26.16
CA HIS A 683 18.55 -25.72 26.36
C HIS A 683 18.04 -26.28 25.04
N ALA A 684 17.95 -25.44 24.00
CA ALA A 684 17.41 -25.89 22.72
C ALA A 684 18.31 -26.93 22.03
N ALA A 685 19.63 -26.83 22.18
CA ALA A 685 20.56 -27.84 21.70
C ALA A 685 20.44 -29.18 22.44
N ARG A 686 20.30 -29.16 23.78
CA ARG A 686 20.23 -30.39 24.61
C ARG A 686 18.86 -31.06 24.56
N VAL A 687 17.79 -30.26 24.67
CA VAL A 687 16.42 -30.75 24.83
C VAL A 687 15.75 -30.96 23.49
N HIS A 688 15.96 -30.08 22.51
CA HIS A 688 15.27 -30.11 21.22
C HIS A 688 16.16 -30.47 20.03
N ASP A 689 17.45 -30.78 20.24
CA ASP A 689 18.45 -31.01 19.18
C ASP A 689 18.54 -29.82 18.19
N PHE A 690 18.18 -28.62 18.65
CA PHE A 690 18.19 -27.39 17.89
C PHE A 690 19.53 -26.66 18.07
N VAL A 691 20.49 -27.00 17.22
CA VAL A 691 21.88 -26.48 17.28
C VAL A 691 22.03 -25.23 16.41
N LEU A 692 22.39 -24.13 17.07
CA LEU A 692 22.44 -22.77 16.53
C LEU A 692 23.86 -22.22 16.40
#